data_AF-A0A928VR71-F1
#
_entry.id   AF-A0A928VR71-F1
#
_cell.length_a   1.000
_cell.length_b   1.000
_cell.length_c   1.000
_cell.angle_alpha   90.00
_cell.angle_beta   90.00
_cell.angle_gamma   90.00
#
_symmetry.space_group_name_H-M   'P 1'
#
loop_
_entity.id
_entity.type
_entity.pdbx_description
1 polymer ?
#
loop_
_entity_poly.entity_id
_entity_poly.type
_entity_poly.pdbx_seq_one_letter_code
_entity_poly.pdbx_strand_id
1 'polypeptide(L)'
;MNRRNSESDFLAPSVLNFLATLAGDERLLVRVRQQFGQSLKSYRLGDVIARLPMPESDENPGLWLVCEGHVRLVAMSEVGTTAQETSFALLEPEQVFGFEAHFDYSICYRAVAASDVQLVYLPIADLQALCDAQPLLRERLQVEAQERKQLSQWKLHSDFGRSGLRLTSQQLSAVLPHLMAVSVDADCQVQDCAALPEGYCWSFVADCWAGSQPAMGQAWRHPQQTEADWRSTQPCQVYCLPQTQWSIVAEISPKLAQWLDVAPSSPQPALTVRKRRLNLPNLHPSASVLNPAVPASPNVSPVESAFPESWEREHTVDFPQPEKRRRSWVPNFLRKRAFIQQQSSSDCGVTCLAMIGQYWGQRYPIHVLREMAQVGRSGATLKNLAATAEQLGFQSRPVQASFNRMADQKNPWIAHWEGDHYIVVYAVRRGQVQVADPAVNKRWIPKRMFLEGWTGYALMLDPTSQLQKIDQKSAQSLGNFGRVLLTDKGTLGQIILLSLLLQLFGLVTPIFTQVILDQVVTQKSLPALNLFVLGLILFSVWTVLLGAVRQYLLDYFSNRLNLTLVSGFVNHTLRLPLKFFEDRNVGDILTRIGENGKIQQFLMRQAISTWLDASMGFVYLGLMLYYNWQLTAVALATIPFMVLLTLGSTPFLKRFSREVFKESAAQTSQVVEMMTGIATIKSAASEKEVRWRWEDRLVSLLNVQFRTQKFVNGLGVMSGVLNAIGSALVLWFGASLVIQDQLTIGQFVAFNMLIGRVIGPIMSVIGIWDEFQEVLISVERLNDVFATTPEEAVGEPMMPLPPVVGAVQFEKLTFKYDGAQDAPVLQNITLNVPAGQTVAIVGRSGSGKSTLIKLLQGLYHPTQGRILIDGHDIRHVSPSSLRSQIGTVPQDCFLFSGTILENIQMYRPDYGLTDAIDAAKLAEAHAFIQSLPLGYNTKVGERGTNLSGGQRQRIAIARALLGYPGILILDEATSSLDTESERRFQENLERITRDRTTFVIAHRLSTVQHADQILVIDRGMLAEQGTHRELMEQRGLYYHLAQQQLSL
;
A
#
# COMPACT_ATOMS: atom_id res chain seq x y z
N MET A 1 -4.72 -51.68 13.40
CA MET A 1 -3.77 -52.79 13.20
C MET A 1 -2.38 -52.17 13.00
N ASN A 2 -1.46 -52.46 13.92
CA ASN A 2 -0.17 -51.79 14.14
C ASN A 2 0.68 -51.62 12.87
N ARG A 3 1.09 -50.39 12.57
CA ARG A 3 2.36 -50.10 11.87
C ARG A 3 3.26 -49.31 12.82
N ARG A 4 4.28 -49.99 13.34
CA ARG A 4 5.50 -49.37 13.86
C ARG A 4 6.14 -48.65 12.66
N ASN A 5 6.10 -47.33 12.64
CA ASN A 5 6.96 -46.55 11.75
C ASN A 5 8.35 -46.52 12.38
N SER A 6 9.32 -47.01 11.63
CA SER A 6 10.75 -46.90 11.89
C SER A 6 11.19 -45.45 11.70
N GLU A 7 11.52 -44.76 12.80
CA GLU A 7 12.04 -43.39 12.82
C GLU A 7 13.52 -43.27 12.36
N SER A 8 14.14 -44.31 11.79
CA SER A 8 15.60 -44.35 11.61
C SER A 8 16.14 -44.03 10.20
N ASP A 9 15.31 -43.78 9.18
CA ASP A 9 15.79 -43.77 7.78
C ASP A 9 15.76 -42.43 7.04
N PHE A 10 15.28 -41.35 7.65
CA PHE A 10 15.33 -39.99 7.07
C PHE A 10 16.36 -39.13 7.80
N LEU A 11 17.55 -39.00 7.21
CA LEU A 11 18.52 -37.98 7.62
C LEU A 11 18.07 -36.62 7.08
N ALA A 12 18.09 -35.60 7.94
CA ALA A 12 17.76 -34.24 7.53
C ALA A 12 18.63 -33.79 6.34
N PRO A 13 18.10 -33.00 5.38
CA PRO A 13 18.84 -32.52 4.21
C PRO A 13 20.17 -31.83 4.56
N SER A 14 20.23 -31.17 5.71
CA SER A 14 21.42 -30.52 6.26
C SER A 14 22.54 -31.49 6.63
N VAL A 15 22.19 -32.67 7.16
CA VAL A 15 23.15 -33.76 7.41
C VAL A 15 23.65 -34.34 6.10
N LEU A 16 22.78 -34.47 5.09
CA LEU A 16 23.18 -34.93 3.75
C LEU A 16 24.14 -33.95 3.06
N ASN A 17 23.94 -32.64 3.22
CA ASN A 17 24.84 -31.61 2.70
C ASN A 17 26.19 -31.58 3.43
N PHE A 18 26.21 -31.74 4.77
CA PHE A 18 27.45 -31.88 5.54
C PHE A 18 28.21 -33.17 5.18
N LEU A 19 27.50 -34.27 4.95
CA LEU A 19 28.07 -35.52 4.46
C LEU A 19 28.57 -35.40 3.01
N ALA A 20 27.95 -34.57 2.17
CA ALA A 20 28.42 -34.31 0.81
C ALA A 20 29.80 -33.63 0.79
N THR A 21 30.14 -32.83 1.81
CA THR A 21 31.50 -32.29 1.96
C THR A 21 32.56 -33.34 2.33
N LEU A 22 32.15 -34.54 2.75
CA LEU A 22 33.02 -35.68 3.07
C LEU A 22 33.15 -36.69 1.92
N ALA A 23 32.59 -36.39 0.73
CA ALA A 23 32.32 -37.34 -0.35
C ALA A 23 33.54 -37.98 -1.06
N GLY A 24 34.75 -37.87 -0.50
CA GLY A 24 35.97 -38.50 -1.03
C GLY A 24 36.23 -39.94 -0.56
N ASP A 25 35.58 -40.42 0.50
CA ASP A 25 35.81 -41.76 1.07
C ASP A 25 34.50 -42.45 1.51
N GLU A 26 33.99 -43.36 0.68
CA GLU A 26 32.70 -44.06 0.90
C GLU A 26 32.67 -44.88 2.19
N ARG A 27 33.81 -45.41 2.67
CA ARG A 27 33.86 -46.20 3.91
C ARG A 27 33.65 -45.31 5.13
N LEU A 28 34.14 -44.08 5.06
CA LEU A 28 34.04 -43.10 6.13
C LEU A 28 32.63 -42.51 6.19
N LEU A 29 32.01 -42.24 5.04
CA LEU A 29 30.61 -41.82 4.95
C LEU A 29 29.63 -42.80 5.60
N VAL A 30 29.81 -44.12 5.38
CA VAL A 30 28.94 -45.15 5.99
C VAL A 30 29.07 -45.15 7.51
N ARG A 31 30.29 -45.00 8.03
CA ARG A 31 30.55 -44.97 9.49
C ARG A 31 29.96 -43.72 10.14
N VAL A 32 30.13 -42.55 9.52
CA VAL A 32 29.58 -41.27 9.99
C VAL A 32 28.05 -41.28 9.90
N ARG A 33 27.47 -41.83 8.83
CA ARG A 33 26.02 -41.95 8.65
C ARG A 33 25.37 -42.79 9.76
N GLN A 34 26.01 -43.88 10.18
CA GLN A 34 25.54 -44.69 11.31
C GLN A 34 25.61 -43.95 12.65
N GLN A 35 26.64 -43.13 12.88
CA GLN A 35 26.77 -42.34 14.12
C GLN A 35 25.77 -41.18 14.18
N PHE A 36 25.60 -40.41 13.10
CA PHE A 36 24.66 -39.27 13.05
C PHE A 36 23.20 -39.73 13.15
N GLY A 37 22.86 -40.92 12.63
CA GLY A 37 21.53 -41.50 12.76
C GLY A 37 21.14 -41.92 14.18
N GLN A 38 22.11 -42.05 15.11
CA GLN A 38 21.86 -42.43 16.51
C GLN A 38 21.93 -41.27 17.50
N SER A 39 22.37 -40.07 17.09
CA SER A 39 22.65 -38.93 17.98
C SER A 39 21.84 -37.66 17.68
N LEU A 40 20.63 -37.79 17.11
CA LEU A 40 19.69 -36.67 16.95
C LEU A 40 19.07 -36.29 18.31
N LYS A 41 19.26 -35.04 18.72
CA LYS A 41 18.68 -34.45 19.94
C LYS A 41 17.81 -33.25 19.57
N SER A 42 16.63 -33.14 20.17
CA SER A 42 15.74 -31.99 20.00
C SER A 42 15.71 -31.12 21.24
N TYR A 43 15.81 -29.80 21.06
CA TYR A 43 15.80 -28.80 22.13
C TYR A 43 14.72 -27.76 21.83
N ARG A 44 14.05 -27.24 22.87
CA ARG A 44 13.04 -26.19 22.74
C ARG A 44 13.67 -24.81 22.82
N LEU A 45 12.98 -23.81 22.30
CA LEU A 45 13.39 -22.40 22.45
C LEU A 45 13.77 -22.06 23.90
N GLY A 46 15.00 -21.60 24.11
CA GLY A 46 15.52 -21.18 25.42
C GLY A 46 16.34 -22.24 26.16
N ASP A 47 16.32 -23.50 25.72
CA ASP A 47 17.11 -24.56 26.34
C ASP A 47 18.62 -24.30 26.18
N VAL A 48 19.39 -24.51 27.24
CA VAL A 48 20.85 -24.46 27.21
C VAL A 48 21.37 -25.78 26.66
N ILE A 49 22.02 -25.72 25.51
CA ILE A 49 22.52 -26.90 24.80
C ILE A 49 23.89 -27.32 25.35
N ALA A 50 24.81 -26.37 25.51
CA ALA A 50 26.17 -26.62 25.99
C ALA A 50 26.78 -25.36 26.64
N ARG A 51 27.72 -25.54 27.57
CA ARG A 51 28.59 -24.49 28.14
C ARG A 51 30.04 -24.89 27.90
N LEU A 52 30.84 -24.00 27.31
CA LEU A 52 32.22 -24.27 26.89
C LEU A 52 33.10 -23.08 27.26
N PRO A 53 34.37 -23.24 27.70
CA PRO A 53 34.97 -24.46 28.23
C PRO A 53 34.49 -24.74 29.67
N MET A 54 34.22 -26.01 30.01
CA MET A 54 33.78 -26.43 31.35
C MET A 54 34.97 -26.54 32.31
N PRO A 55 34.92 -25.95 33.52
CA PRO A 55 35.91 -26.23 34.55
C PRO A 55 35.69 -27.56 35.30
N GLU A 56 34.46 -28.08 35.43
CA GLU A 56 34.17 -29.20 36.38
C GLU A 56 32.96 -30.11 36.03
N SER A 57 32.77 -30.57 34.78
CA SER A 57 31.79 -31.66 34.53
C SER A 57 32.09 -32.56 33.32
N ASP A 58 31.75 -33.84 33.46
CA ASP A 58 32.00 -35.03 32.60
C ASP A 58 31.45 -35.02 31.15
N GLU A 59 31.17 -33.85 30.55
CA GLU A 59 30.72 -33.77 29.15
C GLU A 59 31.89 -33.39 28.23
N ASN A 60 32.39 -34.38 27.48
CA ASN A 60 33.51 -34.21 26.55
C ASN A 60 33.21 -33.13 25.47
N PRO A 61 34.21 -32.31 25.07
CA PRO A 61 34.07 -31.41 23.93
C PRO A 61 33.78 -32.22 22.66
N GLY A 62 33.03 -31.64 21.71
CA GLY A 62 32.61 -32.34 20.49
C GLY A 62 31.90 -31.41 19.51
N LEU A 63 31.74 -31.88 18.27
CA LEU A 63 31.13 -31.12 17.17
C LEU A 63 29.61 -31.29 17.21
N TRP A 64 28.90 -30.18 17.38
CA TRP A 64 27.45 -30.11 17.23
C TRP A 64 27.10 -29.58 15.84
N LEU A 65 26.14 -30.20 15.15
CA LEU A 65 25.62 -29.78 13.84
C LEU A 65 24.14 -29.37 13.97
N VAL A 66 23.81 -28.18 13.47
CA VAL A 66 22.43 -27.70 13.37
C VAL A 66 21.72 -28.35 12.20
N CYS A 67 20.71 -29.17 12.48
CA CYS A 67 19.94 -29.86 11.45
C CYS A 67 18.73 -29.05 11.01
N GLU A 68 17.97 -28.54 11.98
CA GLU A 68 16.79 -27.69 11.80
C GLU A 68 16.71 -26.68 12.95
N GLY A 69 16.20 -25.47 12.71
CA GLY A 69 16.13 -24.41 13.72
C GLY A 69 17.42 -23.58 13.82
N HIS A 70 17.58 -22.87 14.93
CA HIS A 70 18.67 -21.91 15.14
C HIS A 70 19.25 -22.01 16.55
N VAL A 71 20.58 -21.88 16.67
CA VAL A 71 21.32 -21.88 17.95
C VAL A 71 22.02 -20.55 18.16
N ARG A 72 21.85 -19.93 19.32
CA ARG A 72 22.54 -18.69 19.69
C ARG A 72 23.73 -18.98 20.59
N LEU A 73 24.91 -18.46 20.24
CA LEU A 73 26.11 -18.53 21.08
C LEU A 73 26.23 -17.24 21.91
N VAL A 74 26.25 -17.39 23.22
CA VAL A 74 26.26 -16.29 24.21
C VAL A 74 27.51 -16.39 25.06
N ALA A 75 28.39 -15.40 24.98
CA ALA A 75 29.57 -15.31 25.81
C ALA A 75 29.33 -14.35 27.00
N MET A 76 30.04 -14.57 28.10
CA MET A 76 29.95 -13.72 29.29
C MET A 76 31.15 -12.78 29.31
N SER A 77 30.90 -11.49 29.53
CA SER A 77 31.95 -10.49 29.79
C SER A 77 31.77 -9.94 31.19
N GLU A 78 32.86 -9.83 31.94
CA GLU A 78 32.91 -9.00 33.15
C GLU A 78 33.21 -7.56 32.74
N VAL A 79 32.25 -6.65 32.91
CA VAL A 79 32.45 -5.22 32.66
C VAL A 79 32.12 -4.48 33.96
N GLY A 80 33.14 -4.17 34.74
CA GLY A 80 32.97 -3.63 36.09
C GLY A 80 32.45 -4.68 37.08
N THR A 81 31.50 -4.32 37.94
CA THR A 81 30.93 -5.20 39.00
C THR A 81 29.73 -6.04 38.54
N THR A 82 29.30 -5.95 37.28
CA THR A 82 28.15 -6.68 36.72
C THR A 82 28.55 -7.58 35.54
N ALA A 83 28.14 -8.85 35.59
CA ALA A 83 28.33 -9.79 34.49
C ALA A 83 27.28 -9.56 33.40
N GLN A 84 27.71 -9.31 32.15
CA GLN A 84 26.81 -9.09 31.02
C GLN A 84 26.90 -10.23 29.99
N GLU A 85 25.76 -10.85 29.70
CA GLU A 85 25.65 -11.87 28.64
C GLU A 85 25.53 -11.22 27.27
N THR A 86 26.46 -11.53 26.36
CA THR A 86 26.50 -10.97 25.00
C THR A 86 26.43 -12.08 23.95
N SER A 87 25.39 -12.04 23.13
CA SER A 87 25.24 -12.94 21.97
C SER A 87 26.23 -12.55 20.86
N PHE A 88 27.12 -13.45 20.47
CA PHE A 88 28.12 -13.20 19.42
C PHE A 88 27.87 -13.96 18.12
N ALA A 89 27.09 -15.04 18.11
CA ALA A 89 26.70 -15.73 16.88
C ALA A 89 25.27 -16.30 16.95
N LEU A 90 24.59 -16.34 15.81
CA LEU A 90 23.34 -17.08 15.60
C LEU A 90 23.61 -18.08 14.46
N LEU A 91 23.50 -19.37 14.77
CA LEU A 91 23.80 -20.47 13.88
C LEU A 91 22.52 -20.93 13.18
N GLU A 92 22.62 -21.11 11.87
CA GLU A 92 21.57 -21.60 10.96
C GLU A 92 21.75 -23.10 10.68
N PRO A 93 20.75 -23.80 10.08
CA PRO A 93 20.92 -25.17 9.63
C PRO A 93 22.18 -25.34 8.77
N GLU A 94 22.86 -26.49 8.89
CA GLU A 94 24.15 -26.83 8.26
C GLU A 94 25.40 -26.23 8.94
N GLN A 95 25.24 -25.35 9.93
CA GLN A 95 26.37 -24.81 10.69
C GLN A 95 26.70 -25.65 11.92
N VAL A 96 27.98 -25.62 12.32
CA VAL A 96 28.52 -26.45 13.40
C VAL A 96 29.04 -25.61 14.58
N PHE A 97 29.19 -26.18 15.78
CA PHE A 97 29.82 -25.51 16.94
C PHE A 97 30.36 -26.51 17.98
N GLY A 98 31.19 -26.05 18.92
CA GLY A 98 31.70 -26.85 20.05
C GLY A 98 33.04 -27.54 19.80
N PHE A 99 33.61 -27.38 18.61
CA PHE A 99 34.87 -27.96 18.16
C PHE A 99 36.07 -27.01 18.30
N GLU A 100 35.86 -25.76 18.68
CA GLU A 100 36.86 -24.70 18.62
C GLU A 100 38.06 -24.97 19.54
N ALA A 101 37.84 -25.61 20.69
CA ALA A 101 38.89 -26.03 21.61
C ALA A 101 39.82 -27.11 21.03
N HIS A 102 39.39 -27.86 20.02
CA HIS A 102 40.21 -28.87 19.35
C HIS A 102 41.36 -28.27 18.52
N PHE A 103 41.21 -27.03 18.09
CA PHE A 103 42.14 -26.32 17.20
C PHE A 103 42.85 -25.16 17.91
N ASP A 104 43.00 -25.20 19.24
CA ASP A 104 43.60 -24.15 20.08
C ASP A 104 42.88 -22.78 20.02
N TYR A 105 41.62 -22.77 19.57
CA TYR A 105 40.75 -21.60 19.56
C TYR A 105 39.71 -21.68 20.68
N SER A 106 40.11 -21.88 21.93
CA SER A 106 39.18 -21.96 23.07
C SER A 106 38.41 -20.65 23.27
N ILE A 107 37.06 -20.71 23.26
CA ILE A 107 36.16 -19.58 23.48
C ILE A 107 35.22 -19.92 24.64
N CYS A 108 35.03 -18.99 25.58
CA CYS A 108 34.08 -19.15 26.68
C CYS A 108 32.68 -18.68 26.29
N TYR A 109 31.76 -19.62 26.02
CA TYR A 109 30.38 -19.35 25.66
C TYR A 109 29.37 -20.45 26.06
N ARG A 110 28.11 -20.06 26.12
CA ARG A 110 26.93 -20.91 26.27
C ARG A 110 26.16 -20.95 24.95
N ALA A 111 25.89 -22.15 24.44
CA ALA A 111 25.00 -22.37 23.30
C ALA A 111 23.55 -22.52 23.81
N VAL A 112 22.62 -21.73 23.26
CA VAL A 112 21.21 -21.69 23.67
C VAL A 112 20.33 -21.84 22.43
N ALA A 113 19.30 -22.67 22.50
CA ALA A 113 18.33 -22.82 21.42
C ALA A 113 17.58 -21.50 21.18
N ALA A 114 17.69 -20.93 19.99
CA ALA A 114 17.03 -19.67 19.59
C ALA A 114 15.68 -19.89 18.89
N SER A 115 15.34 -21.14 18.63
CA SER A 115 14.05 -21.69 18.17
C SER A 115 14.02 -23.17 18.57
N ASP A 116 12.91 -23.86 18.37
CA ASP A 116 12.90 -25.32 18.48
C ASP A 116 13.90 -25.88 17.45
N VAL A 117 14.91 -26.61 17.94
CA VAL A 117 16.10 -26.97 17.17
C VAL A 117 16.36 -28.47 17.25
N GLN A 118 16.74 -29.06 16.12
CA GLN A 118 17.27 -30.42 16.05
C GLN A 118 18.78 -30.36 15.81
N LEU A 119 19.53 -31.08 16.65
CA LEU A 119 20.98 -31.09 16.66
C LEU A 119 21.51 -32.51 16.59
N VAL A 120 22.67 -32.66 15.96
CA VAL A 120 23.44 -33.90 16.03
C VAL A 120 24.79 -33.64 16.67
N TYR A 121 25.21 -34.54 17.58
CA TYR A 121 26.49 -34.43 18.28
C TYR A 121 27.46 -35.51 17.82
N LEU A 122 28.72 -35.11 17.63
CA LEU A 122 29.84 -35.97 17.26
C LEU A 122 30.99 -35.81 18.30
N PRO A 123 31.45 -36.90 18.94
CA PRO A 123 32.54 -36.86 19.90
C PRO A 123 33.88 -36.42 19.29
N ILE A 124 34.76 -35.79 20.09
CA ILE A 124 36.05 -35.26 19.60
C ILE A 124 37.01 -36.33 19.04
N ALA A 125 36.95 -37.56 19.55
CA ALA A 125 37.77 -38.66 19.05
C ALA A 125 37.42 -39.02 17.59
N ASP A 126 36.13 -38.96 17.25
CA ASP A 126 35.65 -39.20 15.89
C ASP A 126 35.90 -37.98 14.99
N LEU A 127 35.80 -36.77 15.54
CA LEU A 127 36.17 -35.54 14.85
C LEU A 127 37.66 -35.56 14.43
N GLN A 128 38.55 -36.03 15.30
CA GLN A 128 39.97 -36.12 15.00
C GLN A 128 40.24 -37.12 13.87
N ALA A 129 39.61 -38.29 13.90
CA ALA A 129 39.69 -39.27 12.82
C ALA A 129 39.15 -38.73 11.48
N LEU A 130 38.10 -37.91 11.52
CA LEU A 130 37.53 -37.23 10.35
C LEU A 130 38.46 -36.16 9.77
N CYS A 131 39.07 -35.35 10.62
CA CYS A 131 40.03 -34.31 10.23
C CYS A 131 41.32 -34.91 9.65
N ASP A 132 41.77 -36.06 10.17
CA ASP A 132 42.94 -36.77 9.64
C ASP A 132 42.68 -37.43 8.29
N ALA A 133 41.45 -37.91 8.06
CA ALA A 133 41.07 -38.54 6.79
C ALA A 133 40.68 -37.54 5.69
N GLN A 134 40.18 -36.35 6.06
CA GLN A 134 39.73 -35.31 5.12
C GLN A 134 40.35 -33.95 5.47
N PRO A 135 41.53 -33.62 4.89
CA PRO A 135 42.23 -32.37 5.21
C PRO A 135 41.44 -31.11 4.83
N LEU A 136 40.57 -31.18 3.82
CA LEU A 136 39.66 -30.08 3.44
C LEU A 136 38.63 -29.75 4.53
N LEU A 137 38.13 -30.76 5.24
CA LEU A 137 37.22 -30.55 6.37
C LEU A 137 37.97 -29.90 7.54
N ARG A 138 39.20 -30.36 7.81
CA ARG A 138 40.06 -29.77 8.84
C ARG A 138 40.32 -28.30 8.58
N GLU A 139 40.69 -27.94 7.36
CA GLU A 139 40.94 -26.55 6.96
C GLU A 139 39.69 -25.68 7.13
N ARG A 140 38.52 -26.16 6.67
CA ARG A 140 37.25 -25.45 6.84
C ARG A 140 36.90 -25.21 8.30
N LEU A 141 37.02 -26.23 9.15
CA LEU A 141 36.73 -26.10 10.58
C LEU A 141 37.73 -25.16 11.27
N GLN A 142 39.02 -25.20 10.91
CA GLN A 142 40.01 -24.25 11.45
C GLN A 142 39.66 -22.81 11.11
N VAL A 143 39.24 -22.53 9.87
CA VAL A 143 38.78 -21.20 9.45
C VAL A 143 37.54 -20.77 10.26
N GLU A 144 36.53 -21.63 10.38
CA GLU A 144 35.33 -21.30 11.16
C GLU A 144 35.62 -21.07 12.65
N ALA A 145 36.53 -21.84 13.25
CA ALA A 145 36.96 -21.66 14.64
C ALA A 145 37.71 -20.33 14.83
N GLN A 146 38.60 -19.98 13.90
CA GLN A 146 39.32 -18.72 13.91
C GLN A 146 38.38 -17.51 13.77
N GLU A 147 37.43 -17.57 12.83
CA GLU A 147 36.43 -16.51 12.64
C GLU A 147 35.56 -16.32 13.89
N ARG A 148 35.12 -17.41 14.53
CA ARG A 148 34.33 -17.32 15.78
C ARG A 148 35.11 -16.74 16.93
N LYS A 149 36.40 -17.07 17.07
CA LYS A 149 37.27 -16.47 18.09
C LYS A 149 37.40 -14.97 17.88
N GLN A 150 37.60 -14.53 16.64
CA GLN A 150 37.64 -13.11 16.30
C GLN A 150 36.30 -12.42 16.59
N LEU A 151 35.18 -12.98 16.12
CA LEU A 151 33.84 -12.42 16.38
C LEU A 151 33.55 -12.29 17.89
N SER A 152 33.93 -13.29 18.68
CA SER A 152 33.82 -13.26 20.14
C SER A 152 34.67 -12.13 20.74
N GLN A 153 35.95 -12.05 20.38
CA GLN A 153 36.87 -11.00 20.85
C GLN A 153 36.34 -9.61 20.51
N TRP A 154 35.94 -9.38 19.27
CA TRP A 154 35.41 -8.10 18.82
C TRP A 154 34.07 -7.75 19.46
N LYS A 155 33.17 -8.71 19.73
CA LYS A 155 31.91 -8.40 20.41
C LYS A 155 32.05 -8.12 21.90
N LEU A 156 32.96 -8.81 22.58
CA LEU A 156 33.11 -8.73 24.03
C LEU A 156 34.05 -7.61 24.45
N HIS A 157 35.17 -7.45 23.74
CA HIS A 157 36.28 -6.61 24.18
C HIS A 157 36.36 -5.28 23.42
N SER A 158 35.66 -5.10 22.31
CA SER A 158 35.66 -3.80 21.61
C SER A 158 34.65 -2.81 22.20
N ASP A 159 34.94 -1.52 22.02
CA ASP A 159 34.07 -0.44 22.47
C ASP A 159 32.71 -0.34 21.76
N PHE A 160 32.46 -1.15 20.73
CA PHE A 160 31.15 -1.22 20.07
C PHE A 160 30.04 -1.55 21.07
N GLY A 161 30.29 -2.51 21.97
CA GLY A 161 29.32 -2.92 22.99
C GLY A 161 29.15 -1.91 24.13
N ARG A 162 30.26 -1.31 24.59
CA ARG A 162 30.30 -0.41 25.77
C ARG A 162 29.67 0.96 25.50
N SER A 163 29.74 1.45 24.26
CA SER A 163 29.26 2.78 23.83
C SER A 163 27.82 2.79 23.31
N GLY A 164 27.11 1.65 23.32
CA GLY A 164 25.73 1.53 22.83
C GLY A 164 25.58 1.20 21.34
N LEU A 165 26.69 1.03 20.59
CA LEU A 165 26.68 0.65 19.17
C LEU A 165 26.44 -0.85 18.98
N ARG A 166 25.18 -1.27 18.88
CA ARG A 166 24.83 -2.69 18.63
C ARG A 166 25.04 -3.08 17.16
N LEU A 167 26.20 -3.64 16.84
CA LEU A 167 26.45 -4.31 15.56
C LEU A 167 25.93 -5.76 15.56
N THR A 168 25.26 -6.14 14.48
CA THR A 168 24.87 -7.55 14.28
C THR A 168 26.11 -8.40 13.95
N SER A 169 26.06 -9.69 14.25
CA SER A 169 27.18 -10.60 13.96
C SER A 169 27.52 -10.65 12.46
N GLN A 170 26.51 -10.56 11.60
CA GLN A 170 26.67 -10.54 10.14
C GLN A 170 27.34 -9.26 9.64
N GLN A 171 27.03 -8.11 10.26
CA GLN A 171 27.73 -6.86 9.94
C GLN A 171 29.19 -6.90 10.41
N LEU A 172 29.44 -7.47 11.59
CA LEU A 172 30.80 -7.59 12.12
C LEU A 172 31.63 -8.55 11.26
N SER A 173 31.09 -9.72 10.88
CA SER A 173 31.77 -10.68 10.01
C SER A 173 32.06 -10.10 8.61
N ALA A 174 31.23 -9.18 8.13
CA ALA A 174 31.49 -8.47 6.89
C ALA A 174 32.56 -7.37 7.03
N VAL A 175 32.75 -6.80 8.23
CA VAL A 175 33.76 -5.76 8.49
C VAL A 175 35.13 -6.34 8.82
N LEU A 176 35.21 -7.46 9.55
CA LEU A 176 36.47 -8.06 10.00
C LEU A 176 37.52 -8.28 8.88
N PRO A 177 37.16 -8.73 7.65
CA PRO A 177 38.13 -8.93 6.58
C PRO A 177 38.81 -7.64 6.08
N HIS A 178 38.22 -6.48 6.38
CA HIS A 178 38.76 -5.17 5.99
C HIS A 178 39.69 -4.56 7.05
N LEU A 179 39.88 -5.23 8.19
CA LEU A 179 40.82 -4.82 9.22
C LEU A 179 42.18 -5.46 8.97
N MET A 180 43.21 -4.63 8.91
CA MET A 180 44.59 -5.06 8.77
C MET A 180 45.18 -5.31 10.16
N ALA A 181 45.61 -6.54 10.42
CA ALA A 181 46.36 -6.85 11.62
C ALA A 181 47.85 -6.54 11.39
N VAL A 182 48.37 -5.55 12.10
CA VAL A 182 49.75 -5.06 12.03
C VAL A 182 50.47 -5.51 13.29
N SER A 183 51.63 -6.17 13.13
CA SER A 183 52.51 -6.48 14.26
C SER A 183 53.42 -5.28 14.51
N VAL A 184 53.40 -4.77 15.74
CA VAL A 184 54.29 -3.68 16.19
C VAL A 184 55.40 -4.32 17.03
N ASP A 185 56.65 -4.08 16.64
CA ASP A 185 57.83 -4.60 17.33
C ASP A 185 58.05 -3.89 18.67
N ALA A 186 58.77 -4.56 19.58
CA ALA A 186 59.13 -4.02 20.89
C ALA A 186 59.96 -2.73 20.78
N ASP A 187 59.77 -1.82 21.74
CA ASP A 187 60.42 -0.49 21.87
C ASP A 187 60.14 0.52 20.75
N CYS A 188 59.23 0.21 19.82
CA CYS A 188 58.79 1.13 18.77
C CYS A 188 57.85 2.21 19.33
N GLN A 189 58.09 3.49 19.00
CA GLN A 189 57.14 4.57 19.24
C GLN A 189 56.00 4.48 18.22
N VAL A 190 54.76 4.52 18.69
CA VAL A 190 53.55 4.32 17.85
C VAL A 190 53.38 5.42 16.83
N GLN A 191 53.71 6.66 17.21
CA GLN A 191 53.58 7.84 16.35
C GLN A 191 54.45 7.75 15.09
N ASP A 192 55.65 7.19 15.22
CA ASP A 192 56.64 7.07 14.14
C ASP A 192 56.71 5.65 13.54
N CYS A 193 55.81 4.75 13.96
CA CYS A 193 55.76 3.39 13.47
C CYS A 193 55.24 3.38 12.03
N ALA A 194 56.15 3.30 11.06
CA ALA A 194 55.83 3.24 9.63
C ALA A 194 54.95 2.05 9.23
N ALA A 195 54.85 1.02 10.09
CA ALA A 195 54.01 -0.15 9.85
C ALA A 195 52.51 0.14 10.09
N LEU A 196 52.15 1.18 10.86
CA LEU A 196 50.76 1.52 11.13
C LEU A 196 50.20 2.42 10.02
N PRO A 197 49.13 2.00 9.33
CA PRO A 197 48.50 2.81 8.30
C PRO A 197 47.64 3.93 8.91
N GLU A 198 47.53 5.06 8.21
CA GLU A 198 46.62 6.15 8.60
C GLU A 198 45.17 5.64 8.63
N GLY A 199 44.50 5.78 9.77
CA GLY A 199 43.17 5.20 9.99
C GLY A 199 42.79 5.05 11.45
N TYR A 200 41.77 4.22 11.70
CA TYR A 200 41.33 3.87 13.06
C TYR A 200 41.98 2.55 13.47
N CYS A 201 42.56 2.49 14.66
CA CYS A 201 43.24 1.32 15.18
C CYS A 201 42.66 0.88 16.52
N TRP A 202 42.79 -0.42 16.82
CA TRP A 202 42.35 -1.10 18.03
C TRP A 202 43.44 -2.03 18.55
N SER A 203 43.57 -2.11 19.87
CA SER A 203 44.48 -3.03 20.56
C SER A 203 43.66 -3.85 21.55
N PHE A 204 43.78 -5.17 21.48
CA PHE A 204 43.08 -6.11 22.36
C PHE A 204 44.01 -6.80 23.37
N VAL A 205 45.21 -6.25 23.58
CA VAL A 205 46.17 -6.74 24.59
C VAL A 205 46.38 -5.67 25.65
N ALA A 206 46.17 -6.03 26.92
CA ALA A 206 46.11 -5.08 28.04
C ALA A 206 47.48 -4.50 28.46
N ASP A 207 48.61 -5.17 28.16
CA ASP A 207 49.91 -4.86 28.76
C ASP A 207 51.00 -4.46 27.75
N CYS A 208 50.62 -4.13 26.51
CA CYS A 208 51.59 -3.95 25.42
C CYS A 208 52.21 -2.55 25.31
N TRP A 209 51.77 -1.56 26.10
CA TRP A 209 52.11 -0.15 25.86
C TRP A 209 52.76 0.55 27.09
N ALA A 210 53.85 1.28 26.90
CA ALA A 210 54.38 2.34 27.76
C ALA A 210 53.41 3.54 27.86
N GLY A 211 53.17 4.14 29.04
CA GLY A 211 52.56 5.49 29.14
C GLY A 211 51.04 5.55 29.36
N SER A 212 50.41 6.64 28.91
CA SER A 212 48.95 6.90 28.95
C SER A 212 48.17 6.00 27.98
N GLN A 213 48.27 4.67 28.13
CA GLN A 213 47.75 3.70 27.16
C GLN A 213 46.25 3.89 26.80
N PRO A 214 45.82 3.53 25.57
CA PRO A 214 44.40 3.40 25.25
C PRO A 214 43.80 2.18 25.99
N ALA A 215 42.56 2.29 26.45
CA ALA A 215 41.88 1.17 27.09
C ALA A 215 41.74 -0.02 26.12
N MET A 216 41.79 -1.25 26.63
CA MET A 216 41.64 -2.46 25.80
C MET A 216 40.36 -2.38 24.95
N GLY A 217 40.53 -2.51 23.63
CA GLY A 217 39.46 -2.48 22.62
C GLY A 217 38.88 -1.10 22.30
N GLN A 218 39.51 -0.04 22.79
CA GLN A 218 39.20 1.34 22.42
C GLN A 218 39.78 1.69 21.04
N ALA A 219 38.99 2.38 20.24
CA ALA A 219 39.41 2.89 18.93
C ALA A 219 40.20 4.19 19.12
N TRP A 220 41.35 4.33 18.45
CA TRP A 220 42.06 5.61 18.31
C TRP A 220 42.44 5.86 16.85
N ARG A 221 42.69 7.12 16.50
CA ARG A 221 43.10 7.51 15.15
C ARG A 221 44.62 7.69 15.06
N HIS A 222 45.29 6.95 14.19
CA HIS A 222 46.73 7.11 13.93
C HIS A 222 46.94 8.00 12.69
N PRO A 223 47.86 8.98 12.71
CA PRO A 223 48.73 9.43 13.82
C PRO A 223 48.13 10.57 14.68
N GLN A 224 46.88 10.97 14.41
CA GLN A 224 46.29 12.22 14.93
C GLN A 224 45.93 12.19 16.43
N GLN A 225 45.71 11.01 17.02
CA GLN A 225 45.34 10.81 18.42
C GLN A 225 46.34 9.93 19.18
N THR A 226 47.56 9.76 18.67
CA THR A 226 48.63 9.03 19.35
C THR A 226 49.54 9.99 20.11
N GLU A 227 49.61 9.87 21.43
CA GLU A 227 50.54 10.65 22.27
C GLU A 227 51.99 10.16 22.09
N ALA A 228 52.96 11.06 22.28
CA ALA A 228 54.38 10.80 21.99
C ALA A 228 55.04 9.80 22.97
N ASP A 229 54.39 9.52 24.11
CA ASP A 229 54.85 8.60 25.16
C ASP A 229 54.40 7.15 24.93
N TRP A 230 53.54 6.87 23.94
CA TRP A 230 53.08 5.53 23.60
C TRP A 230 54.20 4.72 22.94
N ARG A 231 54.71 3.75 23.68
CA ARG A 231 55.83 2.91 23.25
C ARG A 231 55.52 1.44 23.45
N SER A 232 55.70 0.59 22.45
CA SER A 232 55.47 -0.85 22.65
C SER A 232 56.50 -1.43 23.64
N THR A 233 56.06 -2.12 24.69
CA THR A 233 56.95 -2.82 25.65
C THR A 233 57.27 -4.24 25.19
N GLN A 234 56.43 -4.82 24.34
CA GLN A 234 56.50 -6.20 23.86
C GLN A 234 55.85 -6.29 22.47
N PRO A 235 56.26 -7.22 21.59
CA PRO A 235 55.65 -7.36 20.27
C PRO A 235 54.14 -7.57 20.38
N CYS A 236 53.35 -6.69 19.76
CA CYS A 236 51.90 -6.67 19.93
C CYS A 236 51.17 -6.52 18.60
N GLN A 237 50.00 -7.14 18.50
CA GLN A 237 49.18 -7.08 17.29
C GLN A 237 48.11 -6.01 17.43
N VAL A 238 48.13 -5.04 16.51
CA VAL A 238 47.18 -3.94 16.40
C VAL A 238 46.31 -4.14 15.18
N TYR A 239 45.01 -3.99 15.33
CA TYR A 239 44.08 -4.08 14.20
C TYR A 239 43.75 -2.67 13.73
N CYS A 240 44.11 -2.33 12.51
CA CYS A 240 43.82 -1.02 11.93
C CYS A 240 42.86 -1.14 10.76
N LEU A 241 41.88 -0.26 10.69
CA LEU A 241 41.07 0.02 9.52
C LEU A 241 41.75 1.15 8.73
N PRO A 242 42.46 0.85 7.63
CA PRO A 242 43.12 1.87 6.83
C PRO A 242 42.07 2.81 6.23
N GLN A 243 42.39 4.09 6.09
CA GLN A 243 41.48 5.08 5.49
C GLN A 243 41.04 4.69 4.06
N THR A 244 41.83 3.91 3.34
CA THR A 244 41.51 3.39 2.00
C THR A 244 40.34 2.39 1.99
N GLN A 245 40.11 1.65 3.08
CA GLN A 245 39.00 0.68 3.21
C GLN A 245 37.74 1.30 3.82
N TRP A 246 37.82 2.57 4.21
CA TRP A 246 36.75 3.29 4.92
C TRP A 246 35.41 3.30 4.18
N SER A 247 35.43 3.55 2.86
CA SER A 247 34.20 3.64 2.06
C SER A 247 33.43 2.32 2.02
N ILE A 248 34.15 1.19 2.06
CA ILE A 248 33.55 -0.15 2.03
C ILE A 248 32.90 -0.44 3.37
N VAL A 249 33.59 -0.17 4.49
CA VAL A 249 33.04 -0.35 5.83
C VAL A 249 31.85 0.59 6.09
N ALA A 250 31.86 1.81 5.55
CA ALA A 250 30.74 2.74 5.62
C ALA A 250 29.50 2.27 4.84
N GLU A 251 29.68 1.50 3.77
CA GLU A 251 28.59 0.88 3.03
C GLU A 251 28.03 -0.34 3.77
N ILE A 252 28.90 -1.17 4.37
CA ILE A 252 28.53 -2.36 5.14
C ILE A 252 27.77 -1.98 6.43
N SER A 253 28.25 -0.97 7.15
CA SER A 253 27.62 -0.47 8.38
C SER A 253 27.71 1.05 8.46
N PRO A 254 26.69 1.76 7.94
CA PRO A 254 26.63 3.23 8.03
C PRO A 254 26.65 3.73 9.47
N LYS A 255 26.12 2.94 10.42
CA LYS A 255 26.13 3.26 11.86
C LYS A 255 27.53 3.19 12.46
N LEU A 256 28.36 2.21 12.06
CA LEU A 256 29.74 2.10 12.52
C LEU A 256 30.59 3.25 11.98
N ALA A 257 30.47 3.57 10.69
CA ALA A 257 31.17 4.69 10.10
C ALA A 257 30.74 6.02 10.71
N GLN A 258 29.43 6.24 10.90
CA GLN A 258 28.93 7.44 11.58
C GLN A 258 29.39 7.51 13.05
N TRP A 259 29.50 6.38 13.75
CA TRP A 259 30.00 6.35 15.13
C TRP A 259 31.49 6.67 15.21
N LEU A 260 32.30 6.09 14.32
CA LEU A 260 33.73 6.40 14.23
C LEU A 260 33.97 7.86 13.81
N ASP A 261 33.14 8.42 12.92
CA ASP A 261 33.19 9.85 12.53
C ASP A 261 32.68 10.81 13.63
N VAL A 262 31.82 10.34 14.56
CA VAL A 262 31.24 11.12 15.67
C VAL A 262 31.96 10.87 17.00
N ALA A 263 32.92 9.94 17.04
CA ALA A 263 33.71 9.66 18.23
C ALA A 263 34.39 10.96 18.70
N PRO A 264 34.16 11.37 19.95
CA PRO A 264 34.55 12.69 20.41
C PRO A 264 36.08 12.86 20.38
N SER A 265 36.59 13.82 19.58
CA SER A 265 37.37 14.88 20.24
C SER A 265 36.33 15.63 21.06
N SER A 266 36.22 15.28 22.35
CA SER A 266 35.23 15.84 23.27
C SER A 266 35.06 17.34 23.06
N PRO A 267 33.86 17.98 23.03
CA PRO A 267 32.46 17.58 23.27
C PRO A 267 31.53 17.83 22.03
N GLN A 268 30.19 17.78 22.21
CA GLN A 268 29.08 18.12 21.27
C GLN A 268 29.20 19.49 20.52
N PRO A 269 28.31 19.94 19.57
CA PRO A 269 27.21 19.33 18.79
C PRO A 269 27.17 19.65 17.25
N ALA A 270 26.23 18.99 16.55
CA ALA A 270 25.44 19.45 15.37
C ALA A 270 26.01 19.56 13.92
N LEU A 271 25.11 19.18 12.98
CA LEU A 271 24.95 19.62 11.57
C LEU A 271 25.73 18.94 10.43
N THR A 272 24.96 18.10 9.69
CA THR A 272 24.74 18.07 8.22
C THR A 272 25.91 18.12 7.21
N VAL A 273 25.89 17.21 6.22
CA VAL A 273 25.77 17.45 4.75
C VAL A 273 26.47 16.35 3.91
N ARG A 274 25.64 15.52 3.25
CA ARG A 274 25.62 15.13 1.81
C ARG A 274 26.92 15.06 0.96
N LYS A 275 27.04 13.91 0.28
CA LYS A 275 27.01 13.64 -1.20
C LYS A 275 28.26 13.01 -1.85
N ARG A 276 27.95 11.98 -2.67
CA ARG A 276 28.30 11.74 -4.10
C ARG A 276 29.31 10.62 -4.46
N ARG A 277 28.73 9.65 -5.19
CA ARG A 277 29.25 8.66 -6.17
C ARG A 277 30.46 9.07 -7.03
N LEU A 278 31.29 8.09 -7.44
CA LEU A 278 31.62 7.75 -8.86
C LEU A 278 32.62 6.55 -9.02
N ASN A 279 32.15 5.45 -9.63
CA ASN A 279 32.61 4.71 -10.83
C ASN A 279 34.09 4.28 -11.15
N LEU A 280 34.18 2.99 -11.60
CA LEU A 280 35.00 2.33 -12.67
C LEU A 280 36.40 1.74 -12.28
N PRO A 281 37.03 0.82 -13.08
CA PRO A 281 36.56 -0.42 -13.77
C PRO A 281 37.58 -1.64 -13.79
N ASN A 282 37.10 -2.81 -14.25
CA ASN A 282 37.72 -3.95 -14.99
C ASN A 282 39.19 -4.40 -14.80
N LEU A 283 39.41 -5.74 -14.72
CA LEU A 283 40.19 -6.55 -15.70
C LEU A 283 40.16 -8.07 -15.40
N HIS A 284 39.86 -8.85 -16.46
CA HIS A 284 40.03 -10.31 -16.66
C HIS A 284 41.54 -10.69 -16.78
N PRO A 285 42.03 -11.98 -16.81
CA PRO A 285 41.49 -13.02 -17.72
C PRO A 285 41.75 -14.56 -17.47
N SER A 286 40.99 -15.33 -18.27
CA SER A 286 41.38 -16.48 -19.13
C SER A 286 41.64 -17.94 -18.64
N ALA A 287 40.86 -18.83 -19.27
CA ALA A 287 41.22 -20.03 -20.06
C ALA A 287 41.47 -21.40 -19.38
N SER A 288 40.67 -22.42 -19.73
CA SER A 288 40.88 -23.35 -20.87
C SER A 288 40.12 -24.69 -20.71
N VAL A 289 39.97 -25.38 -21.84
CA VAL A 289 39.04 -26.47 -22.21
C VAL A 289 39.63 -27.87 -21.96
N LEU A 290 38.78 -28.90 -21.72
CA LEU A 290 38.82 -30.22 -22.40
C LEU A 290 37.71 -31.20 -21.93
N ASN A 291 37.01 -31.78 -22.91
CA ASN A 291 36.10 -32.95 -22.84
C ASN A 291 36.94 -34.24 -23.10
N PRO A 292 36.51 -35.49 -22.75
CA PRO A 292 35.55 -36.21 -23.62
C PRO A 292 34.72 -37.39 -23.04
N ALA A 293 33.77 -37.83 -23.89
CA ALA A 293 33.35 -39.22 -24.19
C ALA A 293 32.13 -39.88 -23.50
N VAL A 294 31.35 -40.54 -24.36
CA VAL A 294 30.07 -41.28 -24.22
C VAL A 294 30.36 -42.79 -24.38
N PRO A 295 29.54 -43.75 -23.89
CA PRO A 295 28.61 -44.43 -24.81
C PRO A 295 27.27 -44.95 -24.23
N ALA A 296 26.22 -44.80 -25.07
CA ALA A 296 25.20 -45.76 -25.51
C ALA A 296 24.27 -46.57 -24.56
N SER A 297 22.99 -46.50 -24.94
CA SER A 297 21.75 -47.18 -24.51
C SER A 297 21.69 -48.71 -24.76
N PRO A 298 20.63 -49.46 -24.34
CA PRO A 298 19.41 -49.54 -25.15
C PRO A 298 18.05 -49.74 -24.43
N ASN A 299 17.00 -49.31 -25.14
CA ASN A 299 15.56 -49.61 -25.11
C ASN A 299 15.05 -50.88 -24.42
N VAL A 300 13.92 -50.77 -23.71
CA VAL A 300 12.72 -51.63 -23.87
C VAL A 300 11.44 -50.83 -23.54
N SER A 301 10.38 -50.99 -24.34
CA SER A 301 8.98 -50.62 -24.07
C SER A 301 8.11 -51.85 -24.38
N PRO A 302 6.78 -51.81 -24.15
CA PRO A 302 6.04 -51.88 -22.88
C PRO A 302 5.28 -53.22 -22.75
N VAL A 303 4.72 -53.55 -21.58
CA VAL A 303 3.79 -54.68 -21.44
C VAL A 303 2.44 -54.16 -20.94
N GLU A 304 1.45 -54.27 -21.83
CA GLU A 304 0.01 -54.23 -21.55
C GLU A 304 -0.41 -55.48 -20.77
N SER A 305 -1.18 -55.30 -19.69
CA SER A 305 -2.02 -56.36 -19.13
C SER A 305 -3.40 -55.79 -18.84
N ALA A 306 -4.38 -56.23 -19.63
CA ALA A 306 -5.79 -55.94 -19.48
C ALA A 306 -6.35 -56.54 -18.19
N PHE A 307 -7.16 -55.76 -17.47
CA PHE A 307 -8.17 -56.26 -16.55
C PHE A 307 -9.54 -55.63 -16.86
N PRO A 308 -10.65 -56.34 -16.62
CA PRO A 308 -11.96 -56.03 -17.17
C PRO A 308 -12.66 -54.87 -16.46
N GLU A 309 -13.38 -54.07 -17.25
CA GLU A 309 -14.39 -53.12 -16.81
C GLU A 309 -15.39 -53.78 -15.85
N SER A 310 -15.64 -53.17 -14.68
CA SER A 310 -17.00 -52.84 -14.20
C SER A 310 -17.10 -52.56 -12.68
N TRP A 311 -16.29 -51.68 -12.09
CA TRP A 311 -16.56 -51.16 -10.75
C TRP A 311 -15.76 -49.88 -10.49
N GLU A 312 -16.40 -48.72 -10.69
CA GLU A 312 -16.17 -47.46 -9.97
C GLU A 312 -16.91 -46.31 -10.70
N ARG A 313 -18.12 -45.99 -10.23
CA ARG A 313 -18.61 -44.61 -10.34
C ARG A 313 -18.01 -43.86 -9.15
N GLU A 314 -16.74 -43.49 -9.26
CA GLU A 314 -16.15 -42.48 -8.41
C GLU A 314 -16.42 -41.09 -9.02
N HIS A 315 -16.71 -40.13 -8.15
CA HIS A 315 -16.72 -38.72 -8.51
C HIS A 315 -15.35 -38.36 -9.11
N THR A 316 -15.23 -38.38 -10.43
CA THR A 316 -14.05 -37.85 -11.11
C THR A 316 -13.94 -36.39 -10.73
N VAL A 317 -12.93 -36.05 -9.92
CA VAL A 317 -12.50 -34.66 -9.75
C VAL A 317 -12.16 -34.18 -11.15
N ASP A 318 -13.05 -33.37 -11.72
CA ASP A 318 -12.90 -32.87 -13.08
C ASP A 318 -11.81 -31.79 -13.03
N PHE A 319 -10.57 -32.20 -13.28
CA PHE A 319 -9.44 -31.27 -13.25
C PHE A 319 -9.67 -30.21 -14.34
N PRO A 320 -9.60 -28.90 -14.02
CA PRO A 320 -9.72 -27.86 -15.03
C PRO A 320 -8.57 -28.01 -16.02
N GLN A 321 -8.84 -28.66 -17.15
CA GLN A 321 -7.87 -28.81 -18.22
C GLN A 321 -7.84 -27.50 -19.03
N PRO A 322 -6.65 -26.95 -19.30
CA PRO A 322 -6.53 -25.79 -20.17
C PRO A 322 -7.07 -26.18 -21.54
N GLU A 323 -7.95 -25.36 -22.12
CA GLU A 323 -8.49 -25.67 -23.45
C GLU A 323 -7.33 -25.71 -24.47
N LYS A 324 -7.02 -26.91 -24.98
CA LYS A 324 -6.12 -27.07 -26.12
C LYS A 324 -6.78 -26.40 -27.33
N ARG A 325 -6.42 -25.14 -27.56
CA ARG A 325 -6.64 -24.31 -28.75
C ARG A 325 -7.56 -24.97 -29.78
N ARG A 326 -8.87 -25.10 -29.49
CA ARG A 326 -9.85 -25.34 -30.56
C ARG A 326 -9.70 -24.15 -31.49
N ARG A 327 -9.52 -24.41 -32.79
CA ARG A 327 -9.43 -23.39 -33.84
C ARG A 327 -10.71 -22.55 -33.81
N SER A 328 -10.79 -21.58 -32.92
CA SER A 328 -11.78 -20.51 -33.00
C SER A 328 -11.40 -19.75 -34.27
N TRP A 329 -12.35 -19.69 -35.19
CA TRP A 329 -12.20 -19.11 -36.53
C TRP A 329 -12.01 -17.58 -36.50
N VAL A 330 -11.74 -16.99 -35.33
CA VAL A 330 -11.43 -15.56 -35.19
C VAL A 330 -9.93 -15.35 -35.40
N PRO A 331 -9.50 -14.67 -36.48
CA PRO A 331 -8.09 -14.41 -36.76
C PRO A 331 -7.39 -13.70 -35.59
N ASN A 332 -6.12 -14.03 -35.32
CA ASN A 332 -5.29 -13.39 -34.27
C ASN A 332 -5.21 -11.85 -34.39
N PHE A 333 -5.53 -11.28 -35.55
CA PHE A 333 -5.57 -9.84 -35.78
C PHE A 333 -6.79 -9.15 -35.12
N LEU A 334 -7.88 -9.87 -34.86
CA LEU A 334 -9.11 -9.35 -34.26
C LEU A 334 -9.15 -9.43 -32.73
N ARG A 335 -8.24 -10.16 -32.08
CA ARG A 335 -8.09 -10.08 -30.61
C ARG A 335 -7.46 -8.75 -30.25
N LYS A 336 -8.31 -7.75 -30.02
CA LYS A 336 -7.90 -6.43 -29.55
C LYS A 336 -7.13 -6.61 -28.25
N ARG A 337 -5.82 -6.41 -28.31
CA ARG A 337 -4.99 -6.31 -27.11
C ARG A 337 -5.54 -5.10 -26.36
N ALA A 338 -6.28 -5.32 -25.30
CA ALA A 338 -6.97 -4.28 -24.54
C ALA A 338 -6.02 -3.51 -23.61
N PHE A 339 -6.27 -2.23 -23.42
CA PHE A 339 -5.58 -1.43 -22.40
C PHE A 339 -6.62 -0.87 -21.46
N ILE A 340 -6.49 -1.18 -20.18
CA ILE A 340 -7.27 -0.62 -19.10
C ILE A 340 -6.28 0.11 -18.21
N GLN A 341 -6.63 1.34 -17.82
CA GLN A 341 -5.80 2.15 -16.94
C GLN A 341 -6.23 1.92 -15.50
N GLN A 342 -5.26 1.86 -14.58
CA GLN A 342 -5.55 1.69 -13.15
C GLN A 342 -6.30 2.90 -12.59
N GLN A 343 -7.25 2.67 -11.68
CA GLN A 343 -8.05 3.72 -11.04
C GLN A 343 -7.34 4.29 -9.81
N SER A 344 -6.65 3.44 -9.04
CA SER A 344 -5.75 3.79 -7.94
C SER A 344 -4.34 3.28 -8.20
N SER A 345 -3.34 3.80 -7.50
CA SER A 345 -1.95 3.31 -7.59
C SER A 345 -1.81 1.85 -7.13
N SER A 346 -2.69 1.40 -6.23
CA SER A 346 -2.74 0.03 -5.70
C SER A 346 -3.38 -0.98 -6.68
N ASP A 347 -4.05 -0.53 -7.74
CA ASP A 347 -4.85 -1.40 -8.63
C ASP A 347 -4.04 -2.05 -9.77
N CYS A 348 -2.71 -1.90 -9.81
CA CYS A 348 -1.90 -2.34 -10.95
C CYS A 348 -2.10 -3.83 -11.28
N GLY A 349 -2.07 -4.72 -10.28
CA GLY A 349 -2.27 -6.16 -10.44
C GLY A 349 -3.67 -6.55 -10.93
N VAL A 350 -4.72 -6.00 -10.32
CA VAL A 350 -6.11 -6.28 -10.72
C VAL A 350 -6.44 -5.69 -12.09
N THR A 351 -5.84 -4.55 -12.44
CA THR A 351 -5.96 -3.97 -13.78
C THR A 351 -5.27 -4.85 -14.83
N CYS A 352 -4.15 -5.49 -14.48
CA CYS A 352 -3.51 -6.49 -15.34
C CYS A 352 -4.42 -7.70 -15.59
N LEU A 353 -5.10 -8.21 -14.55
CA LEU A 353 -6.12 -9.26 -14.68
C LEU A 353 -7.29 -8.82 -15.56
N ALA A 354 -7.80 -7.60 -15.37
CA ALA A 354 -8.88 -7.05 -16.20
C ALA A 354 -8.47 -6.97 -17.67
N MET A 355 -7.22 -6.56 -17.97
CA MET A 355 -6.69 -6.51 -19.33
C MET A 355 -6.59 -7.89 -19.98
N ILE A 356 -6.17 -8.91 -19.23
CA ILE A 356 -6.08 -10.30 -19.72
C ILE A 356 -7.49 -10.91 -19.87
N GLY A 357 -8.42 -10.65 -18.95
CA GLY A 357 -9.83 -10.98 -19.10
C GLY A 357 -10.39 -10.42 -20.41
N GLN A 358 -10.14 -9.13 -20.69
CA GLN A 358 -10.63 -8.47 -21.90
C GLN A 358 -9.97 -9.02 -23.16
N TYR A 359 -8.71 -9.47 -23.09
CA TYR A 359 -8.05 -10.17 -24.19
C TYR A 359 -8.76 -11.48 -24.56
N TRP A 360 -9.38 -12.14 -23.60
CA TRP A 360 -10.20 -13.35 -23.79
C TRP A 360 -11.71 -13.06 -23.96
N GLY A 361 -12.10 -11.79 -24.08
CA GLY A 361 -13.49 -11.38 -24.33
C GLY A 361 -14.33 -11.15 -23.07
N GLN A 362 -13.76 -11.27 -21.87
CA GLN A 362 -14.44 -11.01 -20.61
C GLN A 362 -14.15 -9.61 -20.07
N ARG A 363 -15.16 -8.89 -19.59
CA ARG A 363 -14.99 -7.56 -18.99
C ARG A 363 -15.37 -7.62 -17.51
N TYR A 364 -14.38 -7.44 -16.65
CA TYR A 364 -14.57 -7.39 -15.21
C TYR A 364 -14.48 -5.94 -14.72
N PRO A 365 -15.43 -5.47 -13.90
CA PRO A 365 -15.29 -4.17 -13.23
C PRO A 365 -14.07 -4.21 -12.30
N ILE A 366 -13.30 -3.13 -12.25
CA ILE A 366 -12.08 -3.09 -11.42
C ILE A 366 -12.41 -3.26 -9.93
N HIS A 367 -13.53 -2.71 -9.45
CA HIS A 367 -13.95 -2.84 -8.04
C HIS A 367 -14.17 -4.30 -7.61
N VAL A 368 -14.80 -5.11 -8.47
CA VAL A 368 -15.02 -6.54 -8.20
C VAL A 368 -13.69 -7.26 -8.09
N LEU A 369 -12.76 -6.98 -9.00
CA LEU A 369 -11.42 -7.56 -8.93
C LEU A 369 -10.64 -7.07 -7.71
N ARG A 370 -10.84 -5.82 -7.31
CA ARG A 370 -10.21 -5.22 -6.13
C ARG A 370 -10.64 -5.93 -4.85
N GLU A 371 -11.93 -6.23 -4.75
CA GLU A 371 -12.51 -6.98 -3.64
C GLU A 371 -12.05 -8.44 -3.64
N MET A 372 -12.15 -9.14 -4.79
CA MET A 372 -11.73 -10.54 -4.94
C MET A 372 -10.24 -10.75 -4.67
N ALA A 373 -9.39 -9.81 -5.12
CA ALA A 373 -7.93 -9.88 -4.91
C ALA A 373 -7.49 -9.27 -3.57
N GLN A 374 -8.41 -8.75 -2.76
CA GLN A 374 -8.16 -8.15 -1.46
C GLN A 374 -7.06 -7.07 -1.53
N VAL A 375 -7.22 -6.11 -2.44
CA VAL A 375 -6.20 -5.09 -2.71
C VAL A 375 -6.16 -4.05 -1.59
N GLY A 376 -5.09 -4.07 -0.79
CA GLY A 376 -4.81 -3.05 0.22
C GLY A 376 -4.08 -1.82 -0.34
N ARG A 377 -3.57 -0.95 0.55
CA ARG A 377 -2.83 0.27 0.17
C ARG A 377 -1.55 0.00 -0.62
N SER A 378 -0.87 -1.11 -0.34
CA SER A 378 0.35 -1.57 -1.01
C SER A 378 0.08 -2.35 -2.31
N GLY A 379 -1.18 -2.55 -2.69
CA GLY A 379 -1.57 -3.30 -3.88
C GLY A 379 -1.88 -4.78 -3.62
N ALA A 380 -1.97 -5.55 -4.70
CA ALA A 380 -2.30 -6.98 -4.65
C ALA A 380 -1.04 -7.84 -4.57
N THR A 381 -1.06 -8.91 -3.76
CA THR A 381 0.01 -9.91 -3.79
C THR A 381 -0.13 -10.82 -5.01
N LEU A 382 0.98 -11.38 -5.50
CA LEU A 382 0.96 -12.34 -6.62
C LEU A 382 0.08 -13.56 -6.31
N LYS A 383 0.08 -14.01 -5.04
CA LYS A 383 -0.75 -15.11 -4.54
C LYS A 383 -2.25 -14.78 -4.65
N ASN A 384 -2.66 -13.59 -4.19
CA ASN A 384 -4.05 -13.18 -4.29
C ASN A 384 -4.46 -13.00 -5.75
N LEU A 385 -3.61 -12.42 -6.59
CA LEU A 385 -3.87 -12.30 -8.02
C LEU A 385 -4.05 -13.67 -8.69
N ALA A 386 -3.22 -14.66 -8.34
CA ALA A 386 -3.33 -16.03 -8.81
C ALA A 386 -4.68 -16.66 -8.40
N ALA A 387 -5.03 -16.57 -7.11
CA ALA A 387 -6.30 -17.09 -6.58
C ALA A 387 -7.52 -16.39 -7.22
N THR A 388 -7.48 -15.07 -7.40
CA THR A 388 -8.53 -14.33 -8.10
C THR A 388 -8.64 -14.80 -9.55
N ALA A 389 -7.52 -15.02 -10.24
CA ALA A 389 -7.56 -15.52 -11.60
C ALA A 389 -8.22 -16.91 -11.69
N GLU A 390 -7.95 -17.79 -10.72
CA GLU A 390 -8.60 -19.10 -10.59
C GLU A 390 -10.10 -18.99 -10.38
N GLN A 391 -10.55 -18.09 -9.50
CA GLN A 391 -11.98 -17.82 -9.31
C GLN A 391 -12.66 -17.28 -10.58
N LEU A 392 -11.93 -16.55 -11.42
CA LEU A 392 -12.42 -16.07 -12.72
C LEU A 392 -12.43 -17.17 -13.79
N GLY A 393 -11.92 -18.37 -13.50
CA GLY A 393 -11.85 -19.49 -14.44
C GLY A 393 -10.56 -19.53 -15.28
N PHE A 394 -9.48 -18.88 -14.85
CA PHE A 394 -8.14 -19.10 -15.41
C PHE A 394 -7.41 -20.19 -14.63
N GLN A 395 -6.65 -21.03 -15.31
CA GLN A 395 -5.59 -21.79 -14.66
C GLN A 395 -4.42 -20.84 -14.41
N SER A 396 -4.15 -20.55 -13.15
CA SER A 396 -3.08 -19.62 -12.75
C SER A 396 -1.81 -20.38 -12.38
N ARG A 397 -0.64 -19.89 -12.81
CA ARG A 397 0.65 -20.47 -12.45
C ARG A 397 1.65 -19.35 -12.13
N PRO A 398 1.84 -19.02 -10.83
CA PRO A 398 2.92 -18.13 -10.43
C PRO A 398 4.24 -18.87 -10.62
N VAL A 399 5.17 -18.27 -11.37
CA VAL A 399 6.47 -18.86 -11.70
C VAL A 399 7.59 -17.87 -11.49
N GLN A 400 8.72 -18.36 -10.98
CA GLN A 400 10.01 -17.70 -11.11
C GLN A 400 10.68 -18.26 -12.36
N ALA A 401 10.85 -17.45 -13.39
CA ALA A 401 11.28 -17.94 -14.71
C ALA A 401 12.35 -17.04 -15.32
N SER A 402 13.24 -17.64 -16.11
CA SER A 402 14.15 -16.89 -16.98
C SER A 402 13.41 -16.30 -18.18
N PHE A 403 13.86 -15.15 -18.68
CA PHE A 403 13.23 -14.45 -19.81
C PHE A 403 13.10 -15.32 -21.06
N ASN A 404 14.09 -16.18 -21.33
CA ASN A 404 14.09 -17.02 -22.52
C ASN A 404 12.89 -18.00 -22.52
N ARG A 405 12.58 -18.61 -21.37
CA ARG A 405 11.40 -19.50 -21.24
C ARG A 405 10.07 -18.74 -21.34
N MET A 406 10.04 -17.47 -20.89
CA MET A 406 8.85 -16.63 -20.97
C MET A 406 8.63 -16.02 -22.36
N ALA A 407 9.69 -15.85 -23.15
CA ALA A 407 9.62 -15.32 -24.50
C ALA A 407 8.88 -16.25 -25.47
N ASP A 408 8.91 -17.57 -25.21
CA ASP A 408 8.25 -18.59 -26.01
C ASP A 408 6.75 -18.74 -25.68
N GLN A 409 6.27 -18.09 -24.62
CA GLN A 409 4.87 -18.15 -24.21
C GLN A 409 3.96 -17.41 -25.21
N LYS A 410 2.90 -18.10 -25.64
CA LYS A 410 1.96 -17.58 -26.65
C LYS A 410 0.82 -16.74 -26.03
N ASN A 411 0.46 -17.03 -24.79
CA ASN A 411 -0.60 -16.33 -24.06
C ASN A 411 -0.01 -15.13 -23.30
N PRO A 412 -0.79 -14.04 -23.11
CA PRO A 412 -0.33 -12.92 -22.31
C PRO A 412 -0.17 -13.33 -20.84
N TRP A 413 0.82 -12.77 -20.18
CA TRP A 413 1.15 -13.06 -18.78
C TRP A 413 1.44 -11.76 -18.03
N ILE A 414 1.33 -11.81 -16.70
CA ILE A 414 1.59 -10.66 -15.83
C ILE A 414 3.02 -10.76 -15.30
N ALA A 415 3.81 -9.70 -15.45
CA ALA A 415 5.16 -9.60 -14.91
C ALA A 415 5.15 -8.76 -13.63
N HIS A 416 5.86 -9.20 -12.60
CA HIS A 416 6.13 -8.37 -11.43
C HIS A 416 7.34 -7.47 -11.68
N TRP A 417 7.12 -6.17 -11.61
CA TRP A 417 7.96 -5.13 -12.19
C TRP A 417 8.35 -4.11 -11.13
N GLU A 418 9.62 -3.72 -11.09
CA GLU A 418 10.23 -2.73 -10.18
C GLU A 418 10.02 -2.98 -8.67
N GLY A 419 9.52 -4.15 -8.28
CA GLY A 419 9.39 -4.58 -6.89
C GLY A 419 8.02 -4.31 -6.25
N ASP A 420 7.24 -3.37 -6.80
CA ASP A 420 5.94 -2.95 -6.26
C ASP A 420 4.84 -2.78 -7.33
N HIS A 421 5.14 -3.11 -8.60
CA HIS A 421 4.23 -2.89 -9.72
C HIS A 421 3.98 -4.15 -10.55
N TYR A 422 2.86 -4.18 -11.27
CA TYR A 422 2.54 -5.27 -12.20
C TYR A 422 2.27 -4.72 -13.60
N ILE A 423 2.78 -5.43 -14.61
CA ILE A 423 2.55 -5.11 -16.02
C ILE A 423 2.12 -6.35 -16.81
N VAL A 424 1.37 -6.16 -17.89
CA VAL A 424 0.99 -7.27 -18.79
C VAL A 424 1.97 -7.34 -19.95
N VAL A 425 2.51 -8.52 -20.21
CA VAL A 425 3.31 -8.80 -21.40
C VAL A 425 2.43 -9.48 -22.45
N TYR A 426 2.25 -8.83 -23.61
CA TYR A 426 1.39 -9.32 -24.68
C TYR A 426 2.13 -10.14 -25.74
N ALA A 427 3.37 -9.77 -26.04
CA ALA A 427 4.17 -10.41 -27.08
C ALA A 427 5.65 -10.03 -26.94
N VAL A 428 6.53 -10.95 -27.31
CA VAL A 428 7.96 -10.71 -27.48
C VAL A 428 8.30 -10.85 -28.96
N ARG A 429 8.95 -9.86 -29.58
CA ARG A 429 9.35 -9.89 -31.00
C ARG A 429 10.72 -9.24 -31.17
N ARG A 430 11.65 -9.91 -31.85
CA ARG A 430 12.94 -9.36 -32.33
C ARG A 430 13.68 -8.50 -31.28
N GLY A 431 13.78 -8.98 -30.04
CA GLY A 431 14.48 -8.27 -28.95
C GLY A 431 13.70 -7.11 -28.30
N GLN A 432 12.43 -6.91 -28.67
CA GLN A 432 11.51 -5.98 -28.02
C GLN A 432 10.36 -6.73 -27.35
N VAL A 433 9.90 -6.19 -26.22
CA VAL A 433 8.80 -6.73 -25.42
C VAL A 433 7.64 -5.75 -25.51
N GLN A 434 6.48 -6.22 -25.95
CA GLN A 434 5.27 -5.44 -25.90
C GLN A 434 4.65 -5.57 -24.52
N VAL A 435 4.71 -4.48 -23.76
CA VAL A 435 4.14 -4.37 -22.43
C VAL A 435 2.94 -3.44 -22.44
N ALA A 436 2.01 -3.73 -21.54
CA ALA A 436 0.94 -2.83 -21.16
C ALA A 436 1.08 -2.54 -19.69
N ASP A 437 1.51 -1.33 -19.40
CA ASP A 437 1.69 -0.82 -18.05
C ASP A 437 0.40 -0.11 -17.62
N PRO A 438 -0.35 -0.63 -16.63
CA PRO A 438 -1.59 -0.02 -16.14
C PRO A 438 -1.49 1.46 -15.77
N ALA A 439 -0.29 1.94 -15.40
CA ALA A 439 -0.04 3.31 -14.95
C ALA A 439 0.40 4.27 -16.08
N VAL A 440 0.80 3.73 -17.23
CA VAL A 440 1.37 4.51 -18.34
C VAL A 440 0.56 4.29 -19.61
N ASN A 441 0.88 3.26 -20.39
CA ASN A 441 0.18 2.88 -21.61
C ASN A 441 0.77 1.57 -22.16
N LYS A 442 0.26 1.14 -23.31
CA LYS A 442 0.94 0.16 -24.17
C LYS A 442 2.16 0.74 -24.86
N ARG A 443 3.28 0.05 -24.72
CA ARG A 443 4.54 0.40 -25.39
C ARG A 443 5.35 -0.84 -25.74
N TRP A 444 6.21 -0.68 -26.73
CA TRP A 444 7.30 -1.61 -26.99
C TRP A 444 8.51 -1.12 -26.22
N ILE A 445 9.09 -1.98 -25.39
CA ILE A 445 10.33 -1.68 -24.68
C ILE A 445 11.46 -2.62 -25.12
N PRO A 446 12.71 -2.13 -25.19
CA PRO A 446 13.86 -2.99 -25.46
C PRO A 446 14.02 -4.07 -24.39
N LYS A 447 14.46 -5.28 -24.76
CA LYS A 447 14.72 -6.39 -23.81
C LYS A 447 15.59 -5.96 -22.63
N ARG A 448 16.62 -5.15 -22.84
CA ARG A 448 17.49 -4.64 -21.75
C ARG A 448 16.68 -3.92 -20.66
N MET A 449 15.82 -3.01 -21.08
CA MET A 449 14.98 -2.21 -20.19
C MET A 449 13.92 -3.07 -19.52
N PHE A 450 13.42 -4.10 -20.22
CA PHE A 450 12.57 -5.13 -19.63
C PHE A 450 13.26 -5.86 -18.48
N LEU A 451 14.49 -6.32 -18.69
CA LEU A 451 15.23 -7.09 -17.69
C LEU A 451 15.67 -6.25 -16.50
N GLU A 452 15.97 -4.97 -16.69
CA GLU A 452 16.31 -4.04 -15.59
C GLU A 452 15.15 -3.84 -14.62
N GLY A 453 13.91 -3.80 -15.12
CA GLY A 453 12.72 -3.64 -14.29
C GLY A 453 12.08 -4.95 -13.82
N TRP A 454 12.30 -6.06 -14.50
CA TRP A 454 11.62 -7.32 -14.17
C TRP A 454 12.29 -8.05 -13.00
N THR A 455 11.50 -8.35 -11.97
CA THR A 455 11.97 -9.05 -10.76
C THR A 455 12.20 -10.56 -10.94
N GLY A 456 11.86 -11.12 -12.12
CA GLY A 456 11.95 -12.56 -12.41
C GLY A 456 10.71 -13.36 -12.07
N TYR A 457 9.72 -12.76 -11.41
CA TYR A 457 8.42 -13.37 -11.13
C TYR A 457 7.38 -13.02 -12.20
N ALA A 458 6.58 -14.02 -12.58
CA ALA A 458 5.49 -13.87 -13.53
C ALA A 458 4.27 -14.72 -13.14
N LEU A 459 3.08 -14.25 -13.49
CA LEU A 459 1.83 -15.00 -13.41
C LEU A 459 1.41 -15.42 -14.81
N MET A 460 1.45 -16.72 -15.09
CA MET A 460 0.89 -17.28 -16.31
C MET A 460 -0.59 -17.56 -16.11
N LEU A 461 -1.39 -17.23 -17.12
CA LEU A 461 -2.85 -17.36 -17.09
C LEU A 461 -3.31 -18.08 -18.36
N ASP A 462 -3.79 -19.31 -18.19
CA ASP A 462 -4.38 -20.10 -19.27
C ASP A 462 -5.90 -20.19 -19.09
N PRO A 463 -6.71 -19.89 -20.12
CA PRO A 463 -8.16 -19.94 -19.98
C PRO A 463 -8.65 -21.40 -19.84
N THR A 464 -9.64 -21.61 -18.99
CA THR A 464 -10.36 -22.89 -18.87
C THR A 464 -11.78 -22.75 -19.42
N SER A 465 -12.50 -23.87 -19.53
CA SER A 465 -13.90 -23.88 -19.96
C SER A 465 -14.85 -23.12 -19.01
N GLN A 466 -14.42 -22.85 -17.77
CA GLN A 466 -15.19 -22.09 -16.77
C GLN A 466 -15.21 -20.58 -17.06
N LEU A 467 -14.22 -20.05 -17.77
CA LEU A 467 -14.11 -18.61 -18.08
C LEU A 467 -15.31 -18.07 -18.88
N GLN A 468 -15.98 -18.91 -19.69
CA GLN A 468 -17.14 -18.51 -20.49
C GLN A 468 -18.48 -18.58 -19.72
N LYS A 469 -18.52 -19.23 -18.55
CA LYS A 469 -19.75 -19.43 -17.76
C LYS A 469 -20.05 -18.29 -16.78
N ILE A 470 -19.10 -17.40 -16.53
CA ILE A 470 -19.30 -16.27 -15.60
C ILE A 470 -20.11 -15.19 -16.31
N ASP A 471 -21.35 -15.03 -15.85
CA ASP A 471 -22.35 -14.15 -16.45
C ASP A 471 -21.94 -12.67 -16.34
N GLN A 472 -22.03 -11.95 -17.46
CA GLN A 472 -21.59 -10.56 -17.59
C GLN A 472 -22.60 -9.61 -16.94
N LYS A 473 -22.53 -9.42 -15.62
CA LYS A 473 -23.17 -8.24 -14.99
C LYS A 473 -22.31 -7.01 -15.28
N SER A 474 -22.41 -6.48 -16.50
CA SER A 474 -21.75 -5.23 -16.87
C SER A 474 -22.25 -4.10 -15.96
N ALA A 475 -21.36 -3.60 -15.11
CA ALA A 475 -21.57 -2.53 -14.12
C ALA A 475 -21.86 -1.13 -14.71
N GLN A 476 -22.42 -1.04 -15.92
CA GLN A 476 -22.71 0.22 -16.60
C GLN A 476 -24.18 0.61 -16.45
N SER A 477 -24.67 0.85 -15.21
CA SER A 477 -26.03 1.37 -15.04
C SER A 477 -26.05 2.89 -14.87
N LEU A 478 -25.81 3.62 -15.97
CA LEU A 478 -26.26 5.00 -16.12
C LEU A 478 -27.79 5.12 -15.87
N GLY A 479 -28.53 4.01 -16.00
CA GLY A 479 -29.97 3.95 -15.73
C GLY A 479 -30.36 4.37 -14.31
N ASN A 480 -29.52 4.13 -13.30
CA ASN A 480 -29.81 4.56 -11.94
C ASN A 480 -29.69 6.09 -11.80
N PHE A 481 -28.70 6.71 -12.45
CA PHE A 481 -28.55 8.17 -12.51
C PHE A 481 -29.65 8.84 -13.35
N GLY A 482 -30.09 8.18 -14.44
CA GLY A 482 -31.22 8.65 -15.25
C GLY A 482 -32.54 8.73 -14.49
N ARG A 483 -32.77 7.84 -13.52
CA ARG A 483 -33.94 7.92 -12.63
C ARG A 483 -33.91 9.15 -11.73
N VAL A 484 -32.72 9.57 -11.27
CA VAL A 484 -32.56 10.79 -10.45
C VAL A 484 -32.94 12.04 -11.27
N LEU A 485 -32.65 12.08 -12.57
CA LEU A 485 -33.06 13.18 -13.46
C LEU A 485 -34.58 13.36 -13.55
N LEU A 486 -35.33 12.26 -13.48
CA LEU A 486 -36.79 12.27 -13.60
C LEU A 486 -37.51 12.63 -12.29
N THR A 487 -36.77 12.97 -11.23
CA THR A 487 -37.35 13.34 -9.93
C THR A 487 -38.08 14.68 -9.99
N ASP A 488 -37.60 15.65 -10.77
CA ASP A 488 -38.21 16.98 -10.90
C ASP A 488 -38.71 17.26 -12.32
N LYS A 489 -39.77 16.53 -12.70
CA LYS A 489 -40.37 16.59 -14.05
C LYS A 489 -40.94 17.98 -14.38
N GLY A 490 -41.33 18.75 -13.37
CA GLY A 490 -41.94 20.07 -13.54
C GLY A 490 -40.94 21.10 -14.08
N THR A 491 -39.79 21.24 -13.43
CA THR A 491 -38.73 22.16 -13.87
C THR A 491 -38.14 21.73 -15.21
N LEU A 492 -37.92 20.42 -15.42
CA LEU A 492 -37.46 19.88 -16.69
C LEU A 492 -38.43 20.21 -17.84
N GLY A 493 -39.75 20.08 -17.61
CA GLY A 493 -40.78 20.46 -18.58
C GLY A 493 -40.75 21.95 -18.95
N GLN A 494 -40.55 22.83 -17.96
CA GLN A 494 -40.39 24.26 -18.20
C GLN A 494 -39.13 24.57 -19.04
N ILE A 495 -38.00 23.93 -18.74
CA ILE A 495 -36.74 24.11 -19.49
C ILE A 495 -36.92 23.71 -20.96
N ILE A 496 -37.58 22.57 -21.22
CA ILE A 496 -37.87 22.09 -22.57
C ILE A 496 -38.78 23.11 -23.30
N LEU A 497 -39.85 23.57 -22.64
CA LEU A 497 -40.77 24.56 -23.21
C LEU A 497 -40.07 25.88 -23.55
N LEU A 498 -39.29 26.45 -22.62
CA LEU A 498 -38.53 27.68 -22.86
C LEU A 498 -37.50 27.51 -23.99
N SER A 499 -36.86 26.35 -24.08
CA SER A 499 -35.90 26.06 -25.17
C SER A 499 -36.59 26.00 -26.52
N LEU A 500 -37.74 25.35 -26.60
CA LEU A 500 -38.56 25.28 -27.82
C LEU A 500 -38.99 26.69 -28.26
N LEU A 501 -39.47 27.52 -27.31
CA LEU A 501 -39.86 28.91 -27.58
C LEU A 501 -38.69 29.76 -28.08
N LEU A 502 -37.51 29.63 -27.45
CA LEU A 502 -36.30 30.33 -27.88
C LEU A 502 -35.88 29.96 -29.30
N GLN A 503 -35.97 28.68 -29.65
CA GLN A 503 -35.59 28.23 -30.99
C GLN A 503 -36.60 28.67 -32.06
N LEU A 504 -37.90 28.70 -31.72
CA LEU A 504 -38.96 29.25 -32.56
C LEU A 504 -38.74 30.75 -32.81
N PHE A 505 -38.50 31.56 -31.76
CA PHE A 505 -38.16 32.98 -31.94
C PHE A 505 -36.83 33.18 -32.66
N GLY A 506 -35.95 32.18 -32.59
CA GLY A 506 -34.75 32.09 -33.40
C GLY A 506 -34.96 32.18 -34.92
N LEU A 507 -36.13 31.77 -35.42
CA LEU A 507 -36.50 31.88 -36.85
C LEU A 507 -36.93 33.29 -37.25
N VAL A 508 -37.33 34.12 -36.28
CA VAL A 508 -37.86 35.47 -36.56
C VAL A 508 -36.78 36.35 -37.18
N THR A 509 -35.54 36.30 -36.67
CA THR A 509 -34.45 37.16 -37.17
C THR A 509 -34.14 36.90 -38.65
N PRO A 510 -33.84 35.66 -39.10
CA PRO A 510 -33.58 35.40 -40.52
C PRO A 510 -34.75 35.79 -41.43
N ILE A 511 -35.99 35.47 -41.03
CA ILE A 511 -37.19 35.76 -41.83
C ILE A 511 -37.43 37.28 -41.94
N PHE A 512 -37.32 38.02 -40.83
CA PHE A 512 -37.50 39.47 -40.85
C PHE A 512 -36.41 40.15 -41.67
N THR A 513 -35.15 39.70 -41.55
CA THR A 513 -34.05 40.21 -42.38
C THR A 513 -34.29 39.93 -43.86
N GLN A 514 -34.81 38.75 -44.23
CA GLN A 514 -35.22 38.45 -45.61
C GLN A 514 -36.28 39.44 -46.10
N VAL A 515 -37.36 39.64 -45.35
CA VAL A 515 -38.46 40.55 -45.74
C VAL A 515 -37.98 41.99 -45.87
N ILE A 516 -37.12 42.45 -44.95
CA ILE A 516 -36.52 43.78 -45.03
C ILE A 516 -35.76 43.95 -46.35
N LEU A 517 -34.89 43.01 -46.70
CA LEU A 517 -34.05 43.11 -47.90
C LEU A 517 -34.85 42.93 -49.20
N ASP A 518 -35.76 41.96 -49.26
CA ASP A 518 -36.47 41.60 -50.50
C ASP A 518 -37.66 42.51 -50.79
N GLN A 519 -38.36 43.02 -49.76
CA GLN A 519 -39.60 43.79 -49.93
C GLN A 519 -39.47 45.25 -49.48
N VAL A 520 -38.88 45.50 -48.31
CA VAL A 520 -38.88 46.86 -47.72
C VAL A 520 -37.84 47.77 -48.39
N VAL A 521 -36.64 47.24 -48.61
CA VAL A 521 -35.55 47.97 -49.28
C VAL A 521 -35.87 48.19 -50.75
N THR A 522 -36.44 47.21 -51.43
CA THR A 522 -36.86 47.32 -52.84
C THR A 522 -37.99 48.33 -53.02
N GLN A 523 -38.97 48.39 -52.09
CA GLN A 523 -40.06 49.37 -52.10
C GLN A 523 -39.69 50.73 -51.50
N LYS A 524 -38.48 50.89 -50.92
CA LYS A 524 -37.98 52.11 -50.26
C LYS A 524 -38.92 52.65 -49.15
N SER A 525 -39.64 51.77 -48.45
CA SER A 525 -40.62 52.15 -47.42
C SER A 525 -39.98 52.29 -46.04
N LEU A 526 -39.64 53.53 -45.64
CA LEU A 526 -39.10 53.82 -44.31
C LEU A 526 -40.05 53.45 -43.14
N PRO A 527 -41.38 53.66 -43.24
CA PRO A 527 -42.28 53.25 -42.16
C PRO A 527 -42.28 51.74 -41.92
N ALA A 528 -42.28 50.93 -42.99
CA ALA A 528 -42.20 49.48 -42.88
C ALA A 528 -40.83 49.05 -42.31
N LEU A 529 -39.74 49.70 -42.72
CA LEU A 529 -38.41 49.45 -42.17
C LEU A 529 -38.36 49.67 -40.66
N ASN A 530 -38.87 50.82 -40.20
CA ASN A 530 -38.91 51.14 -38.77
C ASN A 530 -39.74 50.11 -37.98
N LEU A 531 -40.86 49.64 -38.52
CA LEU A 531 -41.70 48.62 -37.88
C LEU A 531 -40.96 47.28 -37.74
N PHE A 532 -40.33 46.78 -38.79
CA PHE A 532 -39.58 45.52 -38.74
C PHE A 532 -38.33 45.63 -37.85
N VAL A 533 -37.63 46.75 -37.86
CA VAL A 533 -36.47 47.00 -36.98
C VAL A 533 -36.90 47.06 -35.51
N LEU A 534 -37.99 47.78 -35.19
CA LEU A 534 -38.55 47.81 -33.84
C LEU A 534 -38.97 46.40 -33.39
N GLY A 535 -39.60 45.64 -34.29
CA GLY A 535 -39.93 44.23 -34.07
C GLY A 535 -38.70 43.37 -33.78
N LEU A 536 -37.62 43.52 -34.57
CA LEU A 536 -36.35 42.82 -34.35
C LEU A 536 -35.73 43.14 -32.98
N ILE A 537 -35.75 44.42 -32.58
CA ILE A 537 -35.25 44.84 -31.26
C ILE A 537 -36.10 44.19 -30.15
N LEU A 538 -37.43 44.24 -30.25
CA LEU A 538 -38.34 43.66 -29.27
C LEU A 538 -38.14 42.14 -29.14
N PHE A 539 -38.10 41.41 -30.26
CA PHE A 539 -37.86 39.97 -30.28
C PHE A 539 -36.46 39.61 -29.76
N SER A 540 -35.44 40.44 -30.04
CA SER A 540 -34.09 40.22 -29.53
C SER A 540 -34.04 40.37 -28.00
N VAL A 541 -34.66 41.43 -27.45
CA VAL A 541 -34.79 41.62 -26.00
C VAL A 541 -35.54 40.44 -25.37
N TRP A 542 -36.65 40.01 -25.98
CA TRP A 542 -37.42 38.88 -25.49
C TRP A 542 -36.64 37.56 -25.52
N THR A 543 -35.87 37.31 -26.58
CA THR A 543 -35.00 36.14 -26.70
C THR A 543 -33.92 36.14 -25.62
N VAL A 544 -33.32 37.30 -25.31
CA VAL A 544 -32.35 37.44 -24.23
C VAL A 544 -33.00 37.17 -22.87
N LEU A 545 -34.19 37.71 -22.61
CA LEU A 545 -34.92 37.49 -21.36
C LEU A 545 -35.32 36.02 -21.16
N LEU A 546 -35.90 35.38 -22.17
CA LEU A 546 -36.22 33.95 -22.13
C LEU A 546 -34.95 33.10 -21.99
N GLY A 547 -33.86 33.50 -22.63
CA GLY A 547 -32.56 32.88 -22.50
C GLY A 547 -32.05 32.92 -21.06
N ALA A 548 -32.18 34.07 -20.40
CA ALA A 548 -31.81 34.25 -19.00
C ALA A 548 -32.68 33.42 -18.06
N VAL A 549 -34.01 33.38 -18.26
CA VAL A 549 -34.92 32.55 -17.46
C VAL A 549 -34.62 31.06 -17.66
N ARG A 550 -34.40 30.62 -18.89
CA ARG A 550 -34.00 29.23 -19.20
C ARG A 550 -32.69 28.89 -18.49
N GLN A 551 -31.69 29.76 -18.57
CA GLN A 551 -30.38 29.55 -17.94
C GLN A 551 -30.51 29.46 -16.42
N TYR A 552 -31.32 30.34 -15.81
CA TYR A 552 -31.61 30.28 -14.38
C TYR A 552 -32.27 28.95 -13.97
N LEU A 553 -33.27 28.48 -14.72
CA LEU A 553 -33.92 27.20 -14.44
C LEU A 553 -32.96 26.01 -14.61
N LEU A 554 -32.09 26.04 -15.62
CA LEU A 554 -31.03 25.04 -15.81
C LEU A 554 -30.08 25.03 -14.61
N ASP A 555 -29.61 26.19 -14.16
CA ASP A 555 -28.70 26.31 -13.02
C ASP A 555 -29.37 25.88 -11.69
N TYR A 556 -30.65 26.23 -11.50
CA TYR A 556 -31.45 25.79 -10.35
C TYR A 556 -31.60 24.26 -10.32
N PHE A 557 -32.04 23.67 -11.43
CA PHE A 557 -32.20 22.22 -11.56
C PHE A 557 -30.86 21.50 -11.36
N SER A 558 -29.78 22.04 -11.94
CA SER A 558 -28.43 21.53 -11.82
C SER A 558 -27.93 21.51 -10.37
N ASN A 559 -28.13 22.59 -9.62
CA ASN A 559 -27.74 22.65 -8.20
C ASN A 559 -28.55 21.69 -7.32
N ARG A 560 -29.87 21.56 -7.57
CA ARG A 560 -30.73 20.62 -6.84
C ARG A 560 -30.31 19.17 -7.10
N LEU A 561 -29.97 18.83 -8.34
CA LEU A 561 -29.44 17.52 -8.69
C LEU A 561 -28.09 17.27 -8.01
N ASN A 562 -27.19 18.25 -8.00
CA ASN A 562 -25.89 18.14 -7.33
C ASN A 562 -26.06 17.85 -5.83
N LEU A 563 -26.94 18.60 -5.15
CA LEU A 563 -27.25 18.36 -3.74
C LEU A 563 -27.74 16.93 -3.52
N THR A 564 -28.60 16.40 -4.39
CA THR A 564 -29.12 15.04 -4.29
C THR A 564 -28.03 13.98 -4.51
N LEU A 565 -27.19 14.14 -5.53
CA LEU A 565 -26.10 13.20 -5.84
C LEU A 565 -25.01 13.20 -4.77
N VAL A 566 -24.55 14.38 -4.34
CA VAL A 566 -23.49 14.51 -3.33
C VAL A 566 -23.99 14.07 -1.95
N SER A 567 -25.19 14.46 -1.54
CA SER A 567 -25.76 14.01 -0.26
C SER A 567 -26.01 12.50 -0.25
N GLY A 568 -26.51 11.93 -1.36
CA GLY A 568 -26.68 10.48 -1.52
C GLY A 568 -25.34 9.74 -1.45
N PHE A 569 -24.31 10.26 -2.12
CA PHE A 569 -22.96 9.69 -2.07
C PHE A 569 -22.37 9.75 -0.66
N VAL A 570 -22.45 10.89 0.03
CA VAL A 570 -21.92 11.05 1.39
C VAL A 570 -22.66 10.14 2.37
N ASN A 571 -24.00 10.10 2.30
CA ASN A 571 -24.82 9.22 3.15
C ASN A 571 -24.49 7.74 2.93
N HIS A 572 -24.30 7.30 1.67
CA HIS A 572 -23.88 5.93 1.37
C HIS A 572 -22.47 5.66 1.90
N THR A 573 -21.52 6.55 1.63
CA THR A 573 -20.11 6.41 2.03
C THR A 573 -19.98 6.27 3.55
N LEU A 574 -20.70 7.07 4.33
CA LEU A 574 -20.66 7.01 5.80
C LEU A 574 -21.24 5.71 6.40
N ARG A 575 -21.97 4.91 5.63
CA ARG A 575 -22.51 3.60 6.05
C ARG A 575 -21.61 2.43 5.64
N LEU A 576 -20.50 2.70 4.94
CA LEU A 576 -19.56 1.66 4.53
C LEU A 576 -18.71 1.18 5.71
N PRO A 577 -18.27 -0.10 5.70
CA PRO A 577 -17.45 -0.66 6.77
C PRO A 577 -16.09 0.03 6.90
N LEU A 578 -15.51 0.04 8.11
CA LEU A 578 -14.19 0.64 8.38
C LEU A 578 -13.09 0.15 7.42
N LYS A 579 -13.15 -1.14 7.05
CA LYS A 579 -12.25 -1.77 6.07
C LYS A 579 -12.14 -0.96 4.76
N PHE A 580 -13.26 -0.45 4.24
CA PHE A 580 -13.29 0.35 3.00
C PHE A 580 -12.37 1.57 3.08
N PHE A 581 -12.30 2.21 4.25
CA PHE A 581 -11.49 3.40 4.52
C PHE A 581 -10.05 3.07 4.89
N GLU A 582 -9.80 1.95 5.56
CA GLU A 582 -8.44 1.49 5.84
C GLU A 582 -7.72 1.06 4.53
N ASP A 583 -8.45 0.49 3.56
CA ASP A 583 -7.88 0.03 2.28
C ASP A 583 -7.64 1.15 1.25
N ARG A 584 -8.27 2.32 1.42
CA ARG A 584 -8.20 3.46 0.46
C ARG A 584 -7.53 4.68 1.07
N ASN A 585 -6.93 5.50 0.21
CA ASN A 585 -6.40 6.80 0.62
C ASN A 585 -7.53 7.83 0.69
N VAL A 586 -7.49 8.73 1.67
CA VAL A 586 -8.49 9.81 1.82
C VAL A 586 -8.60 10.66 0.55
N GLY A 587 -7.46 10.94 -0.11
CA GLY A 587 -7.43 11.69 -1.37
C GLY A 587 -8.22 11.01 -2.50
N ASP A 588 -8.20 9.68 -2.58
CA ASP A 588 -8.96 8.93 -3.60
C ASP A 588 -10.47 9.11 -3.39
N ILE A 589 -10.94 8.96 -2.14
CA ILE A 589 -12.35 9.19 -1.77
C ILE A 589 -12.77 10.64 -2.09
N LEU A 590 -11.92 11.62 -1.80
CA LEU A 590 -12.19 13.03 -2.14
C LEU A 590 -12.30 13.24 -3.66
N THR A 591 -11.45 12.57 -4.46
CA THR A 591 -11.58 12.65 -5.93
C THR A 591 -12.90 12.07 -6.41
N ARG A 592 -13.38 10.96 -5.80
CA ARG A 592 -14.68 10.34 -6.13
C ARG A 592 -15.84 11.29 -5.85
N ILE A 593 -15.81 12.05 -4.75
CA ILE A 593 -16.82 13.09 -4.48
C ILE A 593 -16.85 14.12 -5.62
N GLY A 594 -15.67 14.55 -6.09
CA GLY A 594 -15.53 15.49 -7.21
C GLY A 594 -16.04 14.96 -8.56
N GLU A 595 -16.00 13.64 -8.79
CA GLU A 595 -16.51 13.03 -10.03
C GLU A 595 -18.02 13.26 -10.24
N ASN A 596 -18.80 13.45 -9.16
CA ASN A 596 -20.22 13.81 -9.26
C ASN A 596 -20.45 15.12 -10.03
N GLY A 597 -19.54 16.09 -9.87
CA GLY A 597 -19.61 17.37 -10.57
C GLY A 597 -19.49 17.24 -12.08
N LYS A 598 -18.68 16.29 -12.57
CA LYS A 598 -18.53 16.03 -14.02
C LYS A 598 -19.80 15.43 -14.62
N ILE A 599 -20.43 14.50 -13.90
CA ILE A 599 -21.69 13.88 -14.31
C ILE A 599 -22.80 14.94 -14.38
N GLN A 600 -22.88 15.81 -13.36
CA GLN A 600 -23.79 16.95 -13.33
C GLN A 600 -23.55 17.88 -14.51
N GLN A 601 -22.29 18.30 -14.76
CA GLN A 601 -21.96 19.23 -15.85
C GLN A 601 -22.39 18.68 -17.21
N PHE A 602 -22.07 17.42 -17.49
CA PHE A 602 -22.46 16.76 -18.74
C PHE A 602 -23.97 16.65 -18.89
N LEU A 603 -24.67 16.08 -17.90
CA LEU A 603 -26.12 15.82 -18.00
C LEU A 603 -26.93 17.13 -18.07
N MET A 604 -26.53 18.15 -17.32
CA MET A 604 -27.33 19.36 -17.14
C MET A 604 -26.98 20.46 -18.14
N ARG A 605 -25.70 20.79 -18.31
CA ARG A 605 -25.28 21.91 -19.16
C ARG A 605 -25.20 21.52 -20.63
N GLN A 606 -24.62 20.36 -20.92
CA GLN A 606 -24.27 20.04 -22.30
C GLN A 606 -25.31 19.15 -22.97
N ALA A 607 -25.73 18.05 -22.33
CA ALA A 607 -26.59 17.03 -22.96
C ALA A 607 -28.00 17.56 -23.28
N ILE A 608 -28.70 18.14 -22.30
CA ILE A 608 -30.09 18.62 -22.49
C ILE A 608 -30.14 19.77 -23.51
N SER A 609 -29.29 20.80 -23.35
CA SER A 609 -29.28 21.94 -24.29
C SER A 609 -28.93 21.48 -25.70
N THR A 610 -27.87 20.69 -25.87
CA THR A 610 -27.44 20.25 -27.19
C THR A 610 -28.44 19.32 -27.84
N TRP A 611 -29.11 18.45 -27.09
CA TRP A 611 -30.16 17.59 -27.65
C TRP A 611 -31.35 18.41 -28.16
N LEU A 612 -31.78 19.40 -27.37
CA LEU A 612 -32.83 20.33 -27.78
C LEU A 612 -32.40 21.15 -29.01
N ASP A 613 -31.17 21.69 -29.01
CA ASP A 613 -30.66 22.49 -30.12
C ASP A 613 -30.43 21.65 -31.38
N ALA A 614 -30.00 20.39 -31.24
CA ALA A 614 -29.87 19.46 -32.35
C ALA A 614 -31.24 19.07 -32.94
N SER A 615 -32.26 18.90 -32.09
CA SER A 615 -33.62 18.62 -32.56
C SER A 615 -34.16 19.74 -33.47
N MET A 616 -33.87 20.99 -33.12
CA MET A 616 -34.24 22.15 -33.92
C MET A 616 -33.30 22.44 -35.09
N GLY A 617 -32.06 21.96 -35.01
CA GLY A 617 -31.14 21.89 -36.14
C GLY A 617 -31.76 21.21 -37.36
N PHE A 618 -32.59 20.17 -37.17
CA PHE A 618 -33.33 19.53 -38.27
C PHE A 618 -34.37 20.45 -38.91
N VAL A 619 -35.03 21.29 -38.12
CA VAL A 619 -35.99 22.28 -38.64
C VAL A 619 -35.26 23.36 -39.45
N TYR A 620 -34.15 23.87 -38.93
CA TYR A 620 -33.31 24.83 -39.66
C TYR A 620 -32.74 24.23 -40.94
N LEU A 621 -32.31 22.97 -40.91
CA LEU A 621 -31.85 22.25 -42.10
C LEU A 621 -32.96 22.08 -43.14
N GLY A 622 -34.18 21.75 -42.71
CA GLY A 622 -35.35 21.69 -43.59
C GLY A 622 -35.64 23.03 -44.27
N LEU A 623 -35.55 24.14 -43.52
CA LEU A 623 -35.72 25.48 -44.06
C LEU A 623 -34.60 25.86 -45.05
N MET A 624 -33.35 25.47 -44.78
CA MET A 624 -32.23 25.68 -45.71
C MET A 624 -32.41 24.90 -47.02
N LEU A 625 -32.83 23.62 -46.93
CA LEU A 625 -33.15 22.80 -48.10
C LEU A 625 -34.29 23.40 -48.93
N TYR A 626 -35.29 23.99 -48.26
CA TYR A 626 -36.38 24.72 -48.91
C TYR A 626 -35.89 25.96 -49.67
N TYR A 627 -34.93 26.72 -49.11
CA TYR A 627 -34.35 27.88 -49.81
C TYR A 627 -33.54 27.47 -51.04
N ASN A 628 -32.57 26.56 -50.88
CA ASN A 628 -31.81 26.03 -52.01
C ASN A 628 -31.03 24.78 -51.59
N TRP A 629 -31.33 23.65 -52.23
CA TRP A 629 -30.67 22.38 -51.90
C TRP A 629 -29.19 22.33 -52.31
N GLN A 630 -28.78 23.01 -53.39
CA GLN A 630 -27.39 23.03 -53.88
C GLN A 630 -26.50 23.82 -52.93
N LEU A 631 -26.94 25.01 -52.51
CA LEU A 631 -26.24 25.84 -51.52
C LEU A 631 -26.18 25.12 -50.15
N THR A 632 -27.25 24.42 -49.79
CA THR A 632 -27.28 23.56 -48.59
C THR A 632 -26.24 22.44 -48.69
N ALA A 633 -26.10 21.79 -49.84
CA ALA A 633 -25.08 20.76 -50.05
C ALA A 633 -23.65 21.31 -49.89
N VAL A 634 -23.38 22.53 -50.38
CA VAL A 634 -22.09 23.21 -50.17
C VAL A 634 -21.83 23.47 -48.68
N ALA A 635 -22.84 23.97 -47.95
CA ALA A 635 -22.72 24.18 -46.51
C ALA A 635 -22.49 22.86 -45.76
N LEU A 636 -23.24 21.80 -46.08
CA LEU A 636 -23.08 20.48 -45.47
C LEU A 636 -21.76 19.81 -45.82
N ALA A 637 -21.19 20.08 -47.00
CA ALA A 637 -19.90 19.53 -47.41
C ALA A 637 -18.75 19.95 -46.47
N THR A 638 -18.89 21.05 -45.73
CA THR A 638 -17.91 21.47 -44.71
C THR A 638 -17.93 20.58 -43.45
N ILE A 639 -19.06 19.92 -43.16
CA ILE A 639 -19.27 19.13 -41.94
C ILE A 639 -18.39 17.87 -41.92
N PRO A 640 -18.31 17.02 -42.97
CA PRO A 640 -17.44 15.84 -42.97
C PRO A 640 -15.96 16.16 -42.68
N PHE A 641 -15.44 17.28 -43.18
CA PHE A 641 -14.06 17.69 -42.92
C PHE A 641 -13.85 18.09 -41.46
N MET A 642 -14.80 18.81 -40.86
CA MET A 642 -14.78 19.12 -39.42
C MET A 642 -14.90 17.84 -38.57
N VAL A 643 -15.81 16.93 -38.93
CA VAL A 643 -15.98 15.63 -38.25
C VAL A 643 -14.69 14.82 -38.31
N LEU A 644 -14.03 14.75 -39.47
CA LEU A 644 -12.78 14.04 -39.64
C LEU A 644 -11.66 14.63 -38.78
N LEU A 645 -11.57 15.97 -38.71
CA LEU A 645 -10.61 16.68 -37.86
C LEU A 645 -10.86 16.38 -36.37
N THR A 646 -12.12 16.41 -35.93
CA THR A 646 -12.47 16.13 -34.53
C THR A 646 -12.22 14.66 -34.18
N LEU A 647 -12.73 13.70 -34.96
CA LEU A 647 -12.51 12.27 -34.70
C LEU A 647 -11.03 11.87 -34.77
N GLY A 648 -10.25 12.48 -35.67
CA GLY A 648 -8.81 12.26 -35.78
C GLY A 648 -8.03 12.80 -34.58
N SER A 649 -8.51 13.86 -33.94
CA SER A 649 -7.84 14.52 -32.80
C SER A 649 -8.26 13.97 -31.44
N THR A 650 -9.50 13.50 -31.27
CA THR A 650 -10.02 12.87 -30.04
C THR A 650 -9.04 11.91 -29.32
N PRO A 651 -8.39 10.92 -29.97
CA PRO A 651 -7.49 10.00 -29.27
C PRO A 651 -6.26 10.71 -28.67
N PHE A 652 -5.81 11.82 -29.27
CA PHE A 652 -4.72 12.63 -28.75
C PHE A 652 -5.19 13.49 -27.58
N LEU A 653 -6.35 14.16 -27.69
CA LEU A 653 -6.93 14.93 -26.58
C LEU A 653 -7.12 14.06 -25.34
N LYS A 654 -7.66 12.83 -25.51
CA LYS A 654 -7.82 11.88 -24.40
C LYS A 654 -6.50 11.49 -23.75
N ARG A 655 -5.43 11.32 -24.54
CA ARG A 655 -4.10 11.02 -23.99
C ARG A 655 -3.53 12.20 -23.21
N PHE A 656 -3.62 13.40 -23.76
CA PHE A 656 -3.15 14.62 -23.11
C PHE A 656 -3.93 14.95 -21.84
N SER A 657 -5.26 14.88 -21.87
CA SER A 657 -6.11 15.07 -20.68
C SER A 657 -5.72 14.11 -19.55
N ARG A 658 -5.45 12.83 -19.87
CA ARG A 658 -4.97 11.85 -18.88
C ARG A 658 -3.60 12.20 -18.31
N GLU A 659 -2.68 12.66 -19.14
CA GLU A 659 -1.34 13.08 -18.70
C GLU A 659 -1.43 14.29 -17.76
N VAL A 660 -2.26 15.28 -18.09
CA VAL A 660 -2.55 16.44 -17.23
C VAL A 660 -3.17 15.99 -15.91
N PHE A 661 -4.17 15.11 -15.92
CA PHE A 661 -4.82 14.60 -14.71
C PHE A 661 -3.82 13.88 -13.78
N LYS A 662 -2.96 13.02 -14.34
CA LYS A 662 -1.95 12.28 -13.57
C LYS A 662 -0.95 13.22 -12.89
N GLU A 663 -0.40 14.18 -13.63
CA GLU A 663 0.56 15.13 -13.10
C GLU A 663 -0.09 16.08 -12.07
N SER A 664 -1.35 16.48 -12.30
CA SER A 664 -2.12 17.31 -11.38
C SER A 664 -2.44 16.59 -10.06
N ALA A 665 -2.85 15.33 -10.10
CA ALA A 665 -3.11 14.53 -8.90
C ALA A 665 -1.83 14.34 -8.06
N ALA A 666 -0.70 14.05 -8.70
CA ALA A 666 0.58 13.92 -8.02
C ALA A 666 1.04 15.24 -7.38
N GLN A 667 0.89 16.36 -8.09
CA GLN A 667 1.21 17.70 -7.56
C GLN A 667 0.32 18.05 -6.37
N THR A 668 -0.99 17.77 -6.44
CA THR A 668 -1.93 18.01 -5.35
C THR A 668 -1.60 17.16 -4.12
N SER A 669 -1.28 15.88 -4.32
CA SER A 669 -0.86 14.97 -3.25
C SER A 669 0.38 15.48 -2.52
N GLN A 670 1.37 16.00 -3.26
CA GLN A 670 2.59 16.55 -2.66
C GLN A 670 2.29 17.80 -1.83
N VAL A 671 1.37 18.67 -2.26
CA VAL A 671 0.95 19.83 -1.46
C VAL A 671 0.27 19.40 -0.17
N VAL A 672 -0.62 18.40 -0.22
CA VAL A 672 -1.27 17.85 0.98
C VAL A 672 -0.24 17.26 1.95
N GLU A 673 0.74 16.51 1.45
CA GLU A 673 1.84 15.97 2.24
C GLU A 673 2.67 17.08 2.90
N MET A 674 3.03 18.12 2.14
CA MET A 674 3.76 19.28 2.64
C MET A 674 3.01 20.02 3.75
N MET A 675 1.72 20.27 3.57
CA MET A 675 0.89 20.98 4.56
C MET A 675 0.67 20.12 5.81
N THR A 676 0.46 18.81 5.64
CA THR A 676 0.30 17.87 6.76
C THR A 676 1.60 17.71 7.55
N GLY A 677 2.74 17.65 6.86
CA GLY A 677 4.07 17.48 7.44
C GLY A 677 4.81 18.79 7.75
N ILE A 678 4.12 19.94 7.76
CA ILE A 678 4.78 21.26 7.81
C ILE A 678 5.67 21.43 9.03
N ALA A 679 5.26 20.93 10.20
CA ALA A 679 6.06 20.96 11.42
C ALA A 679 7.37 20.18 11.27
N THR A 680 7.33 19.02 10.59
CA THR A 680 8.52 18.22 10.30
C THR A 680 9.45 18.97 9.35
N ILE A 681 8.92 19.54 8.27
CA ILE A 681 9.69 20.32 7.30
C ILE A 681 10.38 21.51 7.98
N LYS A 682 9.67 22.21 8.87
CA LYS A 682 10.20 23.33 9.67
C LYS A 682 11.27 22.86 10.65
N SER A 683 11.03 21.78 11.39
CA SER A 683 12.00 21.24 12.35
C SER A 683 13.29 20.73 11.68
N ALA A 684 13.17 20.24 10.45
CA ALA A 684 14.30 19.75 9.65
C ALA A 684 14.95 20.86 8.79
N ALA A 685 14.49 22.12 8.89
CA ALA A 685 14.96 23.27 8.10
C ALA A 685 15.07 22.96 6.59
N SER A 686 14.14 22.15 6.07
CA SER A 686 14.19 21.57 4.72
C SER A 686 13.23 22.25 3.75
N GLU A 687 12.78 23.47 4.02
CA GLU A 687 11.77 24.16 3.20
C GLU A 687 12.24 24.35 1.75
N LYS A 688 13.52 24.66 1.55
CA LYS A 688 14.09 24.92 0.22
C LYS A 688 14.12 23.65 -0.63
N GLU A 689 14.57 22.55 -0.05
CA GLU A 689 14.64 21.23 -0.67
C GLU A 689 13.26 20.72 -1.05
N VAL A 690 12.28 20.87 -0.16
CA VAL A 690 10.91 20.45 -0.41
C VAL A 690 10.26 21.36 -1.47
N ARG A 691 10.48 22.67 -1.40
CA ARG A 691 10.00 23.63 -2.42
C ARG A 691 10.56 23.30 -3.80
N TRP A 692 11.85 23.00 -3.92
CA TRP A 692 12.46 22.63 -5.22
C TRP A 692 11.83 21.36 -5.81
N ARG A 693 11.58 20.33 -4.99
CA ARG A 693 10.87 19.13 -5.48
C ARG A 693 9.46 19.45 -5.96
N TRP A 694 8.78 20.38 -5.28
CA TRP A 694 7.45 20.82 -5.67
C TRP A 694 7.49 21.65 -6.97
N GLU A 695 8.46 22.55 -7.11
CA GLU A 695 8.71 23.32 -8.34
C GLU A 695 8.96 22.39 -9.53
N ASP A 696 9.78 21.34 -9.37
CA ASP A 696 10.03 20.33 -10.41
C ASP A 696 8.73 19.64 -10.86
N ARG A 697 7.85 19.30 -9.90
CA ARG A 697 6.55 18.67 -10.20
C ARG A 697 5.59 19.65 -10.88
N LEU A 698 5.60 20.92 -10.45
CA LEU A 698 4.82 21.99 -11.08
C LEU A 698 5.28 22.22 -12.52
N VAL A 699 6.58 22.28 -12.78
CA VAL A 699 7.15 22.43 -14.13
C VAL A 699 6.76 21.25 -15.01
N SER A 700 6.76 20.02 -14.50
CA SER A 700 6.27 18.83 -15.22
C SER A 700 4.81 19.00 -15.65
N LEU A 701 3.93 19.38 -14.71
CA LEU A 701 2.51 19.65 -14.99
C LEU A 701 2.34 20.75 -16.04
N LEU A 702 3.02 21.88 -15.88
CA LEU A 702 2.96 23.01 -16.81
C LEU A 702 3.42 22.61 -18.21
N ASN A 703 4.49 21.82 -18.35
CA ASN A 703 4.99 21.36 -19.64
C ASN A 703 3.96 20.48 -20.37
N VAL A 704 3.28 19.58 -19.65
CA VAL A 704 2.21 18.75 -20.22
C VAL A 704 1.00 19.61 -20.61
N GLN A 705 0.61 20.56 -19.76
CA GLN A 705 -0.46 21.52 -20.07
C GLN A 705 -0.12 22.36 -21.30
N PHE A 706 1.09 22.91 -21.41
CA PHE A 706 1.50 23.68 -22.58
C PHE A 706 1.53 22.84 -23.86
N ARG A 707 1.98 21.58 -23.79
CA ARG A 707 1.92 20.66 -24.94
C ARG A 707 0.48 20.42 -25.39
N THR A 708 -0.42 20.23 -24.43
CA THR A 708 -1.86 20.06 -24.66
C THR A 708 -2.45 21.32 -25.30
N GLN A 709 -2.15 22.50 -24.75
CA GLN A 709 -2.65 23.77 -25.25
C GLN A 709 -2.14 24.07 -26.66
N LYS A 710 -0.86 23.80 -26.96
CA LYS A 710 -0.32 23.94 -28.32
C LYS A 710 -1.08 23.08 -29.32
N PHE A 711 -1.41 21.84 -28.94
CA PHE A 711 -2.19 20.95 -29.78
C PHE A 711 -3.63 21.46 -30.00
N VAL A 712 -4.32 21.87 -28.93
CA VAL A 712 -5.68 22.42 -28.99
C VAL A 712 -5.71 23.71 -29.82
N ASN A 713 -4.75 24.62 -29.61
CA ASN A 713 -4.62 25.84 -30.42
C ASN A 713 -4.38 25.52 -31.89
N GLY A 714 -3.55 24.52 -32.20
CA GLY A 714 -3.32 24.04 -33.56
C GLY A 714 -4.62 23.56 -34.22
N LEU A 715 -5.43 22.76 -33.51
CA LEU A 715 -6.75 22.35 -33.98
C LEU A 715 -7.71 23.53 -34.16
N GLY A 716 -7.69 24.50 -33.25
CA GLY A 716 -8.48 25.73 -33.35
C GLY A 716 -8.13 26.53 -34.60
N VAL A 717 -6.85 26.68 -34.93
CA VAL A 717 -6.39 27.34 -36.16
C VAL A 717 -6.84 26.55 -37.39
N MET A 718 -6.67 25.23 -37.42
CA MET A 718 -7.12 24.40 -38.53
C MET A 718 -8.64 24.47 -38.73
N SER A 719 -9.41 24.40 -37.65
CA SER A 719 -10.87 24.58 -37.66
C SER A 719 -11.25 25.97 -38.16
N GLY A 720 -10.54 27.03 -37.74
CA GLY A 720 -10.76 28.40 -38.20
C GLY A 720 -10.52 28.56 -39.70
N VAL A 721 -9.43 27.99 -40.23
CA VAL A 721 -9.14 27.98 -41.68
C VAL A 721 -10.24 27.24 -42.44
N LEU A 722 -10.67 26.07 -41.95
CA LEU A 722 -11.72 25.30 -42.60
C LEU A 722 -13.07 26.02 -42.60
N ASN A 723 -13.40 26.71 -41.50
CA ASN A 723 -14.59 27.55 -41.40
C ASN A 723 -14.51 28.74 -42.37
N ALA A 724 -13.37 29.43 -42.45
CA ALA A 724 -13.18 30.55 -43.38
C ALA A 724 -13.31 30.11 -44.85
N ILE A 725 -12.72 28.97 -45.22
CA ILE A 725 -12.87 28.37 -46.57
C ILE A 725 -14.34 28.03 -46.83
N GLY A 726 -15.01 27.38 -45.86
CA GLY A 726 -16.43 27.05 -45.96
C GLY A 726 -17.32 28.27 -46.16
N SER A 727 -17.13 29.32 -45.36
CA SER A 727 -17.84 30.59 -45.49
C SER A 727 -17.55 31.28 -46.84
N ALA A 728 -16.30 31.25 -47.31
CA ALA A 728 -15.95 31.81 -48.62
C ALA A 728 -16.60 31.04 -49.77
N LEU A 729 -16.67 29.71 -49.69
CA LEU A 729 -17.35 28.87 -50.69
C LEU A 729 -18.86 29.11 -50.70
N VAL A 730 -19.50 29.19 -49.54
CA VAL A 730 -20.92 29.53 -49.42
C VAL A 730 -21.19 30.92 -49.97
N LEU A 731 -20.34 31.90 -49.68
CA LEU A 731 -20.48 33.26 -50.20
C LEU A 731 -20.33 33.30 -51.72
N TRP A 732 -19.29 32.67 -52.26
CA TRP A 732 -19.04 32.61 -53.69
C TRP A 732 -20.17 31.93 -54.45
N PHE A 733 -20.58 30.72 -54.01
CA PHE A 733 -21.66 29.98 -54.65
C PHE A 733 -23.02 30.65 -54.46
N GLY A 734 -23.32 31.14 -53.26
CA GLY A 734 -24.55 31.86 -52.97
C GLY A 734 -24.68 33.16 -53.76
N ALA A 735 -23.62 33.97 -53.85
CA ALA A 735 -23.61 35.16 -54.68
C ALA A 735 -23.81 34.82 -56.17
N SER A 736 -23.22 33.72 -56.66
CA SER A 736 -23.43 33.28 -58.05
C SER A 736 -24.89 32.90 -58.33
N LEU A 737 -25.58 32.27 -57.38
CA LEU A 737 -27.01 31.94 -57.49
C LEU A 737 -27.90 33.18 -57.45
N VAL A 738 -27.52 34.19 -56.67
CA VAL A 738 -28.21 35.49 -56.64
C VAL A 738 -28.03 36.24 -57.96
N ILE A 739 -26.82 36.25 -58.53
CA ILE A 739 -26.54 36.88 -59.84
C ILE A 739 -27.31 36.17 -60.97
N GLN A 740 -27.60 34.88 -60.83
CA GLN A 740 -28.38 34.08 -61.78
C GLN A 740 -29.90 34.13 -61.52
N ASP A 741 -30.38 35.00 -60.62
CA ASP A 741 -31.78 35.13 -60.22
C ASP A 741 -32.43 33.84 -59.67
N GLN A 742 -31.63 32.89 -59.15
CA GLN A 742 -32.12 31.64 -58.54
C GLN A 742 -32.39 31.78 -57.04
N LEU A 743 -31.87 32.84 -56.41
CA LEU A 743 -32.01 33.17 -54.99
C LEU A 743 -32.11 34.69 -54.86
N THR A 744 -32.96 35.18 -53.95
CA THR A 744 -32.98 36.61 -53.63
C THR A 744 -31.82 36.98 -52.69
N ILE A 745 -31.46 38.26 -52.65
CA ILE A 745 -30.45 38.77 -51.72
C ILE A 745 -30.88 38.49 -50.28
N GLY A 746 -32.15 38.72 -49.94
CA GLY A 746 -32.71 38.45 -48.62
C GLY A 746 -32.68 36.97 -48.26
N GLN A 747 -33.02 36.08 -49.18
CA GLN A 747 -32.93 34.62 -48.97
C GLN A 747 -31.49 34.19 -48.71
N PHE A 748 -30.51 34.70 -49.46
CA PHE A 748 -29.10 34.39 -49.24
C PHE A 748 -28.60 34.87 -47.86
N VAL A 749 -28.97 36.08 -47.44
CA VAL A 749 -28.61 36.60 -46.11
C VAL A 749 -29.26 35.78 -45.00
N ALA A 750 -30.55 35.46 -45.13
CA ALA A 750 -31.26 34.60 -44.18
C ALA A 750 -30.64 33.19 -44.11
N PHE A 751 -30.29 32.61 -45.26
CA PHE A 751 -29.57 31.35 -45.35
C PHE A 751 -28.25 31.40 -44.57
N ASN A 752 -27.44 32.45 -44.77
CA ASN A 752 -26.17 32.61 -44.07
C ASN A 752 -26.33 32.68 -42.54
N MET A 753 -27.40 33.31 -42.05
CA MET A 753 -27.74 33.33 -40.61
C MET A 753 -28.17 31.95 -40.06
N LEU A 754 -28.78 31.11 -40.90
CA LEU A 754 -29.22 29.76 -40.53
C LEU A 754 -28.05 28.76 -40.46
N ILE A 755 -26.99 28.94 -41.25
CA ILE A 755 -25.82 28.04 -41.28
C ILE A 755 -25.26 27.80 -39.88
N GLY A 756 -25.02 28.88 -39.12
CA GLY A 756 -24.46 28.77 -37.76
C GLY A 756 -25.38 27.99 -36.81
N ARG A 757 -26.69 28.09 -36.99
CA ARG A 757 -27.70 27.38 -36.18
C ARG A 757 -27.82 25.90 -36.52
N VAL A 758 -27.38 25.47 -37.71
CA VAL A 758 -27.30 24.05 -38.10
C VAL A 758 -25.95 23.46 -37.73
N ILE A 759 -24.85 24.15 -38.05
CA ILE A 759 -23.50 23.64 -37.80
C ILE A 759 -23.19 23.57 -36.30
N GLY A 760 -23.61 24.57 -35.51
CA GLY A 760 -23.31 24.67 -34.07
C GLY A 760 -23.74 23.43 -33.26
N PRO A 761 -25.03 23.03 -33.31
CA PRO A 761 -25.49 21.83 -32.61
C PRO A 761 -24.82 20.55 -33.08
N ILE A 762 -24.56 20.41 -34.39
CA ILE A 762 -23.85 19.25 -34.94
C ILE A 762 -22.45 19.14 -34.35
N MET A 763 -21.70 20.26 -34.29
CA MET A 763 -20.37 20.28 -33.66
C MET A 763 -20.44 19.99 -32.15
N SER A 764 -21.48 20.50 -31.49
CA SER A 764 -21.70 20.27 -30.05
C SER A 764 -21.96 18.79 -29.74
N VAL A 765 -22.70 18.08 -30.59
CA VAL A 765 -22.90 16.62 -30.46
C VAL A 765 -21.59 15.85 -30.54
N ILE A 766 -20.66 16.28 -31.39
CA ILE A 766 -19.33 15.66 -31.49
C ILE A 766 -18.52 15.93 -30.21
N GLY A 767 -18.57 17.14 -29.67
CA GLY A 767 -17.93 17.49 -28.39
C GLY A 767 -18.48 16.69 -27.21
N ILE A 768 -19.81 16.50 -27.15
CA ILE A 768 -20.50 15.67 -26.15
C ILE A 768 -19.97 14.26 -26.13
N TRP A 769 -19.57 13.69 -27.27
CA TRP A 769 -19.09 12.31 -27.30
C TRP A 769 -17.88 12.10 -26.39
N ASP A 770 -16.97 13.06 -26.32
CA ASP A 770 -15.78 12.94 -25.47
C ASP A 770 -16.13 13.14 -23.99
N GLU A 771 -17.00 14.09 -23.67
CA GLU A 771 -17.49 14.32 -22.31
C GLU A 771 -18.32 13.12 -21.81
N PHE A 772 -19.14 12.51 -22.68
CA PHE A 772 -19.90 11.31 -22.38
C PHE A 772 -18.99 10.13 -21.99
N GLN A 773 -17.87 9.95 -22.69
CA GLN A 773 -16.90 8.92 -22.38
C GLN A 773 -16.20 9.20 -21.04
N GLU A 774 -15.91 10.45 -20.72
CA GLU A 774 -15.38 10.84 -19.41
C GLU A 774 -16.39 10.56 -18.30
N VAL A 775 -17.65 10.94 -18.49
CA VAL A 775 -18.75 10.63 -17.56
C VAL A 775 -18.93 9.15 -17.34
N LEU A 776 -18.81 8.32 -18.38
CA LEU A 776 -18.91 6.87 -18.24
C LEU A 776 -17.82 6.32 -17.31
N ILE A 777 -16.60 6.89 -17.36
CA ILE A 777 -15.49 6.55 -16.45
C ILE A 777 -15.77 7.07 -15.04
N SER A 778 -16.28 8.30 -14.90
CA SER A 778 -16.68 8.87 -13.61
C SER A 778 -17.79 8.05 -12.94
N VAL A 779 -18.78 7.58 -13.71
CA VAL A 779 -19.84 6.68 -13.24
C VAL A 779 -19.26 5.34 -12.80
N GLU A 780 -18.33 4.75 -13.56
CA GLU A 780 -17.65 3.50 -13.16
C GLU A 780 -16.91 3.66 -11.83
N ARG A 781 -16.21 4.79 -11.65
CA ARG A 781 -15.51 5.16 -10.42
C ARG A 781 -16.45 5.37 -9.23
N LEU A 782 -17.61 5.98 -9.44
CA LEU A 782 -18.63 6.13 -8.40
C LEU A 782 -19.31 4.80 -8.06
N ASN A 783 -19.56 3.97 -9.08
CA ASN A 783 -20.15 2.65 -8.89
C ASN A 783 -19.27 1.73 -8.05
N ASP A 784 -17.94 1.89 -8.05
CA ASP A 784 -17.05 1.20 -7.08
C ASP A 784 -17.48 1.46 -5.63
N VAL A 785 -17.82 2.70 -5.30
CA VAL A 785 -18.28 3.08 -3.96
C VAL A 785 -19.73 2.62 -3.72
N PHE A 786 -20.63 2.87 -4.67
CA PHE A 786 -22.05 2.50 -4.54
C PHE A 786 -22.31 0.99 -4.54
N ALA A 787 -21.46 0.19 -5.19
CA ALA A 787 -21.56 -1.26 -5.21
C ALA A 787 -21.01 -1.89 -3.92
N THR A 788 -20.17 -1.17 -3.16
CA THR A 788 -19.70 -1.66 -1.86
C THR A 788 -20.91 -1.75 -0.91
N THR A 789 -21.10 -2.92 -0.30
CA THR A 789 -22.19 -3.17 0.63
C THR A 789 -22.00 -2.35 1.92
N PRO A 790 -23.00 -1.58 2.35
CA PRO A 790 -23.00 -0.94 3.67
C PRO A 790 -22.93 -1.96 4.82
N GLU A 791 -22.53 -1.51 6.01
CA GLU A 791 -22.53 -2.35 7.23
C GLU A 791 -23.94 -2.87 7.57
N GLU A 792 -24.98 -2.06 7.29
CA GLU A 792 -26.39 -2.44 7.42
C GLU A 792 -27.08 -2.25 6.07
N ALA A 793 -27.38 -3.36 5.40
CA ALA A 793 -27.97 -3.34 4.06
C ALA A 793 -29.45 -2.92 4.10
N VAL A 794 -29.86 -2.08 3.14
CA VAL A 794 -31.25 -1.63 3.03
C VAL A 794 -32.14 -2.82 2.66
N GLY A 795 -33.00 -3.25 3.58
CA GLY A 795 -33.91 -4.38 3.40
C GLY A 795 -33.57 -5.65 4.21
N GLU A 796 -32.41 -5.67 4.87
CA GLU A 796 -32.01 -6.74 5.81
C GLU A 796 -31.83 -6.12 7.21
N PRO A 797 -32.94 -5.79 7.90
CA PRO A 797 -32.87 -5.13 9.20
C PRO A 797 -32.19 -6.05 10.23
N MET A 798 -31.11 -5.54 10.84
CA MET A 798 -30.43 -6.23 11.93
C MET A 798 -31.18 -6.01 13.25
N MET A 799 -30.98 -6.90 14.21
CA MET A 799 -31.65 -6.81 15.51
C MET A 799 -31.11 -5.59 16.30
N PRO A 800 -31.96 -4.70 16.81
CA PRO A 800 -31.53 -3.70 17.79
C PRO A 800 -31.18 -4.42 19.10
N LEU A 801 -30.04 -4.08 19.69
CA LEU A 801 -29.59 -4.67 20.95
C LEU A 801 -30.40 -4.07 22.11
N PRO A 802 -30.93 -4.88 23.05
CA PRO A 802 -31.49 -4.35 24.29
C PRO A 802 -30.41 -3.63 25.12
N PRO A 803 -30.81 -2.91 26.20
CA PRO A 803 -29.87 -2.32 27.14
C PRO A 803 -28.83 -3.33 27.62
N VAL A 804 -27.56 -3.05 27.34
CA VAL A 804 -26.43 -3.95 27.62
C VAL A 804 -26.16 -4.01 29.13
N VAL A 805 -26.18 -5.22 29.68
CA VAL A 805 -25.75 -5.53 31.06
C VAL A 805 -24.22 -5.66 31.10
N GLY A 806 -23.61 -6.21 30.04
CA GLY A 806 -22.17 -6.15 29.81
C GLY A 806 -21.44 -7.49 29.87
N ALA A 807 -22.12 -8.64 29.84
CA ALA A 807 -21.45 -9.93 29.74
C ALA A 807 -20.90 -10.15 28.32
N VAL A 808 -19.62 -10.49 28.18
CA VAL A 808 -18.95 -10.66 26.87
C VAL A 808 -18.34 -12.06 26.77
N GLN A 809 -18.64 -12.78 25.69
CA GLN A 809 -18.08 -14.10 25.42
C GLN A 809 -17.40 -14.13 24.05
N PHE A 810 -16.16 -14.62 24.04
CA PHE A 810 -15.39 -14.94 22.84
C PHE A 810 -15.36 -16.46 22.69
N GLU A 811 -15.84 -16.98 21.57
CA GLU A 811 -15.87 -18.41 21.30
C GLU A 811 -14.98 -18.77 20.11
N LYS A 812 -13.83 -19.41 20.36
CA LYS A 812 -12.87 -19.88 19.35
C LYS A 812 -12.52 -18.81 18.30
N LEU A 813 -12.38 -17.57 18.77
CA LEU A 813 -12.23 -16.40 17.91
C LEU A 813 -10.90 -16.45 17.15
N THR A 814 -10.99 -16.48 15.83
CA THR A 814 -9.84 -16.38 14.93
C THR A 814 -10.10 -15.27 13.92
N PHE A 815 -9.14 -14.38 13.74
CA PHE A 815 -9.27 -13.25 12.83
C PHE A 815 -7.99 -13.01 12.05
N LYS A 816 -8.18 -12.68 10.77
CA LYS A 816 -7.13 -12.28 9.84
C LYS A 816 -7.62 -11.07 9.04
N TYR A 817 -6.76 -10.06 8.88
CA TYR A 817 -7.01 -8.99 7.92
C TYR A 817 -6.85 -9.53 6.50
N ASP A 818 -7.81 -9.21 5.64
CA ASP A 818 -7.72 -9.52 4.22
C ASP A 818 -6.47 -8.87 3.60
N GLY A 819 -5.73 -9.62 2.77
CA GLY A 819 -4.47 -9.16 2.17
C GLY A 819 -3.21 -9.22 3.07
N ALA A 820 -3.33 -9.52 4.37
CA ALA A 820 -2.17 -9.73 5.25
C ALA A 820 -1.54 -11.13 5.08
N GLN A 821 -0.29 -11.28 5.54
CA GLN A 821 0.50 -12.54 5.50
C GLN A 821 -0.33 -13.76 5.93
N ASP A 822 0.07 -14.97 5.53
CA ASP A 822 -0.71 -16.19 5.75
C ASP A 822 -1.11 -16.45 7.22
N ALA A 823 -0.40 -15.88 8.19
CA ALA A 823 -0.69 -16.02 9.60
C ALA A 823 -1.89 -15.15 10.09
N PRO A 824 -2.87 -15.74 10.79
CA PRO A 824 -3.93 -15.00 11.48
C PRO A 824 -3.40 -14.12 12.62
N VAL A 825 -3.96 -12.92 12.76
CA VAL A 825 -3.59 -11.93 13.79
C VAL A 825 -4.11 -12.33 15.16
N LEU A 826 -5.27 -12.98 15.22
CA LEU A 826 -5.83 -13.58 16.43
C LEU A 826 -6.18 -15.03 16.17
N GLN A 827 -5.92 -15.92 17.12
CA GLN A 827 -5.99 -17.36 16.95
C GLN A 827 -6.67 -18.03 18.14
N ASN A 828 -7.81 -18.67 17.86
CA ASN A 828 -8.56 -19.51 18.81
C ASN A 828 -8.76 -18.88 20.22
N ILE A 829 -9.05 -17.57 20.28
CA ILE A 829 -9.26 -16.89 21.56
C ILE A 829 -10.63 -17.29 22.11
N THR A 830 -10.64 -17.90 23.28
CA THR A 830 -11.86 -18.27 24.01
C THR A 830 -11.81 -17.64 25.40
N LEU A 831 -12.84 -16.87 25.74
CA LEU A 831 -12.89 -16.10 26.97
C LEU A 831 -14.35 -15.81 27.35
N ASN A 832 -14.65 -15.83 28.64
CA ASN A 832 -15.94 -15.40 29.19
C ASN A 832 -15.68 -14.30 30.22
N VAL A 833 -16.26 -13.12 30.00
CA VAL A 833 -16.17 -11.94 30.86
C VAL A 833 -17.56 -11.67 31.44
N PRO A 834 -17.78 -11.92 32.74
CA PRO A 834 -18.99 -11.53 33.44
C PRO A 834 -19.24 -10.01 33.40
N ALA A 835 -20.51 -9.62 33.49
CA ALA A 835 -20.90 -8.22 33.56
C ALA A 835 -20.29 -7.51 34.77
N GLY A 836 -19.83 -6.27 34.58
CA GLY A 836 -19.27 -5.43 35.64
C GLY A 836 -17.79 -5.67 35.97
N GLN A 837 -17.10 -6.58 35.27
CA GLN A 837 -15.68 -6.83 35.50
C GLN A 837 -14.77 -5.85 34.75
N THR A 838 -13.63 -5.53 35.37
CA THR A 838 -12.53 -4.81 34.75
C THR A 838 -11.47 -5.80 34.24
N VAL A 839 -11.31 -5.85 32.92
CA VAL A 839 -10.40 -6.75 32.22
C VAL A 839 -9.25 -5.95 31.59
N ALA A 840 -8.02 -6.22 32.01
CA ALA A 840 -6.83 -5.63 31.41
C ALA A 840 -6.27 -6.53 30.30
N ILE A 841 -5.91 -5.94 29.15
CA ILE A 841 -5.32 -6.63 28.01
C ILE A 841 -3.85 -6.18 27.87
N VAL A 842 -2.93 -7.11 28.07
CA VAL A 842 -1.48 -6.87 28.08
C VAL A 842 -0.81 -7.71 27.00
N GLY A 843 0.30 -7.21 26.44
CA GLY A 843 1.06 -7.93 25.44
C GLY A 843 2.00 -7.02 24.67
N ARG A 844 2.91 -7.61 23.90
CA ARG A 844 3.87 -6.85 23.07
C ARG A 844 3.15 -6.03 21.99
N SER A 845 3.84 -5.01 21.47
CA SER A 845 3.31 -4.30 20.29
C SER A 845 3.13 -5.28 19.13
N GLY A 846 2.02 -5.17 18.40
CA GLY A 846 1.67 -6.10 17.33
C GLY A 846 1.11 -7.45 17.76
N SER A 847 0.82 -7.69 19.04
CA SER A 847 0.25 -8.98 19.50
C SER A 847 -1.25 -9.18 19.18
N GLY A 848 -1.94 -8.16 18.67
CA GLY A 848 -3.36 -8.23 18.30
C GLY A 848 -4.35 -7.55 19.26
N LYS A 849 -3.89 -6.88 20.32
CA LYS A 849 -4.75 -6.21 21.34
C LYS A 849 -5.79 -5.25 20.72
N SER A 850 -5.35 -4.28 19.93
CA SER A 850 -6.26 -3.32 19.30
C SER A 850 -7.19 -3.99 18.27
N THR A 851 -6.76 -5.09 17.65
CA THR A 851 -7.61 -5.90 16.75
C THR A 851 -8.73 -6.59 17.51
N LEU A 852 -8.46 -7.15 18.69
CA LEU A 852 -9.49 -7.76 19.55
C LEU A 852 -10.55 -6.73 19.96
N ILE A 853 -10.11 -5.52 20.31
CA ILE A 853 -10.99 -4.40 20.65
C ILE A 853 -11.80 -3.90 19.45
N LYS A 854 -11.22 -3.83 18.24
CA LYS A 854 -11.96 -3.50 17.02
C LYS A 854 -13.05 -4.55 16.71
N LEU A 855 -12.79 -5.83 16.97
CA LEU A 855 -13.78 -6.90 16.82
C LEU A 855 -14.91 -6.79 17.84
N LEU A 856 -14.60 -6.49 19.11
CA LEU A 856 -15.61 -6.28 20.15
C LEU A 856 -16.57 -5.12 19.82
N GLN A 857 -16.06 -4.05 19.20
CA GLN A 857 -16.88 -2.91 18.73
C GLN A 857 -17.71 -3.21 17.47
N GLY A 858 -17.58 -4.41 16.89
CA GLY A 858 -18.20 -4.75 15.61
C GLY A 858 -17.69 -3.89 14.45
N LEU A 859 -16.45 -3.36 14.52
CA LEU A 859 -15.80 -2.68 13.39
C LEU A 859 -15.23 -3.69 12.37
N TYR A 860 -14.99 -4.90 12.84
CA TYR A 860 -14.63 -6.08 12.05
C TYR A 860 -15.44 -7.27 12.56
N HIS A 861 -15.56 -8.32 11.74
CA HIS A 861 -16.15 -9.60 12.14
C HIS A 861 -15.08 -10.70 12.14
N PRO A 862 -15.15 -11.66 13.08
CA PRO A 862 -14.20 -12.76 13.15
C PRO A 862 -14.28 -13.64 11.89
N THR A 863 -13.14 -14.14 11.42
CA THR A 863 -13.05 -15.07 10.29
C THR A 863 -13.61 -16.44 10.68
N GLN A 864 -13.35 -16.87 11.91
CA GLN A 864 -13.94 -18.06 12.53
C GLN A 864 -14.26 -17.79 14.00
N GLY A 865 -15.26 -18.49 14.53
CA GLY A 865 -15.79 -18.25 15.87
C GLY A 865 -16.83 -17.13 15.90
N ARG A 866 -17.18 -16.68 17.10
CA ARG A 866 -18.16 -15.60 17.32
C ARG A 866 -17.90 -14.83 18.61
N ILE A 867 -18.48 -13.64 18.69
CA ILE A 867 -18.50 -12.79 19.88
C ILE A 867 -19.95 -12.62 20.30
N LEU A 868 -20.26 -12.90 21.56
CA LEU A 868 -21.58 -12.73 22.13
C LEU A 868 -21.54 -11.62 23.17
N ILE A 869 -22.51 -10.71 23.13
CA ILE A 869 -22.74 -9.71 24.19
C ILE A 869 -24.12 -9.99 24.78
N ASP A 870 -24.18 -10.27 26.08
CA ASP A 870 -25.39 -10.70 26.79
C ASP A 870 -26.14 -11.84 26.05
N GLY A 871 -25.39 -12.79 25.48
CA GLY A 871 -25.90 -13.92 24.72
C GLY A 871 -26.28 -13.65 23.26
N HIS A 872 -26.16 -12.40 22.78
CA HIS A 872 -26.47 -12.02 21.40
C HIS A 872 -25.21 -11.96 20.55
N ASP A 873 -25.22 -12.64 19.39
CA ASP A 873 -24.10 -12.61 18.44
C ASP A 873 -24.03 -11.26 17.74
N ILE A 874 -22.90 -10.57 17.87
CA ILE A 874 -22.72 -9.22 17.33
C ILE A 874 -22.88 -9.14 15.81
N ARG A 875 -22.78 -10.27 15.09
CA ARG A 875 -22.96 -10.32 13.62
C ARG A 875 -24.39 -10.09 13.17
N HIS A 876 -25.36 -10.28 14.06
CA HIS A 876 -26.80 -10.14 13.76
C HIS A 876 -27.41 -8.88 14.38
N VAL A 877 -26.59 -8.06 15.04
CA VAL A 877 -27.00 -6.86 15.78
C VAL A 877 -26.69 -5.62 14.96
N SER A 878 -27.58 -4.63 14.97
CA SER A 878 -27.33 -3.35 14.27
C SER A 878 -26.08 -2.67 14.86
N PRO A 879 -25.06 -2.33 14.04
CA PRO A 879 -23.84 -1.67 14.51
C PRO A 879 -24.11 -0.34 15.22
N SER A 880 -25.16 0.38 14.82
CA SER A 880 -25.56 1.64 15.45
C SER A 880 -25.99 1.41 16.90
N SER A 881 -26.85 0.41 17.14
CA SER A 881 -27.38 0.05 18.46
C SER A 881 -26.31 -0.54 19.38
N LEU A 882 -25.35 -1.29 18.82
CA LEU A 882 -24.20 -1.80 19.55
C LEU A 882 -23.28 -0.65 20.00
N ARG A 883 -22.81 0.16 19.04
CA ARG A 883 -21.81 1.22 19.28
C ARG A 883 -22.37 2.40 20.07
N SER A 884 -23.69 2.60 20.12
CA SER A 884 -24.30 3.59 21.01
C SER A 884 -24.22 3.20 22.49
N GLN A 885 -24.04 1.91 22.79
CA GLN A 885 -23.99 1.36 24.15
C GLN A 885 -22.57 0.98 24.61
N ILE A 886 -21.57 1.16 23.73
CA ILE A 886 -20.15 0.95 24.03
C ILE A 886 -19.45 2.31 24.07
N GLY A 887 -18.85 2.65 25.21
CA GLY A 887 -17.95 3.80 25.35
C GLY A 887 -16.54 3.40 24.92
N THR A 888 -15.91 4.14 24.01
CA THR A 888 -14.53 3.85 23.58
C THR A 888 -13.66 5.09 23.64
N VAL A 889 -12.52 4.95 24.32
CA VAL A 889 -11.42 5.92 24.33
C VAL A 889 -10.28 5.35 23.48
N PRO A 890 -10.09 5.84 22.24
CA PRO A 890 -9.02 5.37 21.37
C PRO A 890 -7.66 5.89 21.82
N GLN A 891 -6.59 5.19 21.41
CA GLN A 891 -5.20 5.61 21.63
C GLN A 891 -4.96 7.04 21.10
N ASP A 892 -5.37 7.32 19.86
CA ASP A 892 -5.32 8.64 19.25
C ASP A 892 -6.64 9.39 19.43
N CYS A 893 -6.68 10.31 20.40
CA CYS A 893 -7.85 11.12 20.72
C CYS A 893 -8.11 12.22 19.67
N PHE A 894 -8.87 11.89 18.63
CA PHE A 894 -9.27 12.83 17.59
C PHE A 894 -10.47 13.70 18.00
N LEU A 895 -10.36 15.02 17.81
CA LEU A 895 -11.45 15.98 17.98
C LEU A 895 -11.80 16.62 16.64
N PHE A 896 -13.10 16.78 16.38
CA PHE A 896 -13.61 17.48 15.21
C PHE A 896 -13.55 18.99 15.43
N SER A 897 -13.39 19.74 14.33
CA SER A 897 -13.53 21.19 14.36
C SER A 897 -14.93 21.56 14.84
N GLY A 898 -15.01 22.27 15.96
CA GLY A 898 -16.28 22.60 16.62
C GLY A 898 -16.06 23.11 18.04
N THR A 899 -17.12 23.16 18.82
CA THR A 899 -17.03 23.46 20.26
C THR A 899 -16.65 22.22 21.09
N ILE A 900 -16.24 22.41 22.34
CA ILE A 900 -16.02 21.30 23.28
C ILE A 900 -17.33 20.54 23.50
N LEU A 901 -18.46 21.27 23.64
CA LEU A 901 -19.79 20.68 23.79
C LEU A 901 -20.14 19.76 22.62
N GLU A 902 -20.01 20.26 21.39
CA GLU A 902 -20.25 19.48 20.17
C GLU A 902 -19.37 18.23 20.09
N ASN A 903 -18.12 18.33 20.55
CA ASN A 903 -17.20 17.20 20.58
C ASN A 903 -17.56 16.16 21.64
N ILE A 904 -18.08 16.55 22.81
CA ILE A 904 -18.56 15.60 23.82
C ILE A 904 -19.84 14.92 23.32
N GLN A 905 -20.80 15.70 22.83
CA GLN A 905 -22.09 15.22 22.33
C GLN A 905 -22.00 14.46 21.00
N MET A 906 -20.94 14.67 20.21
CA MET A 906 -20.79 14.13 18.86
C MET A 906 -22.01 14.42 17.97
N TYR A 907 -22.56 15.63 18.09
CA TYR A 907 -23.77 16.10 17.41
C TYR A 907 -25.04 15.25 17.68
N ARG A 908 -25.07 14.49 18.78
CA ARG A 908 -26.27 13.76 19.22
C ARG A 908 -27.19 14.73 19.99
N PRO A 909 -28.37 15.08 19.44
CA PRO A 909 -29.27 16.06 20.06
C PRO A 909 -29.93 15.54 21.34
N ASP A 910 -29.88 14.22 21.58
CA ASP A 910 -30.49 13.56 22.73
C ASP A 910 -29.81 13.90 24.07
N TYR A 911 -28.57 14.43 24.02
CA TYR A 911 -27.81 14.79 25.20
C TYR A 911 -27.71 16.31 25.35
N GLY A 912 -28.13 16.81 26.51
CA GLY A 912 -28.07 18.23 26.85
C GLY A 912 -26.70 18.68 27.35
N LEU A 913 -26.61 19.95 27.74
CA LEU A 913 -25.41 20.49 28.39
C LEU A 913 -25.16 19.85 29.76
N THR A 914 -26.22 19.51 30.50
CA THR A 914 -26.13 18.85 31.81
C THR A 914 -25.44 17.50 31.73
N ASP A 915 -25.82 16.67 30.75
CA ASP A 915 -25.22 15.35 30.54
C ASP A 915 -23.74 15.47 30.19
N ALA A 916 -23.40 16.45 29.34
CA ALA A 916 -22.01 16.76 28.99
C ALA A 916 -21.20 17.27 30.19
N ILE A 917 -21.81 18.01 31.11
CA ILE A 917 -21.18 18.47 32.35
C ILE A 917 -20.88 17.28 33.27
N ASP A 918 -21.83 16.38 33.46
CA ASP A 918 -21.67 15.25 34.36
C ASP A 918 -20.63 14.26 33.83
N ALA A 919 -20.66 13.96 32.53
CA ALA A 919 -19.61 13.17 31.88
C ALA A 919 -18.23 13.85 31.96
N ALA A 920 -18.15 15.17 31.80
CA ALA A 920 -16.92 15.92 31.92
C ALA A 920 -16.38 16.00 33.36
N LYS A 921 -17.24 15.96 34.39
CA LYS A 921 -16.80 15.87 35.79
C LYS A 921 -16.17 14.51 36.05
N LEU A 922 -16.81 13.42 35.61
CA LEU A 922 -16.25 12.07 35.72
C LEU A 922 -14.89 11.95 35.01
N ALA A 923 -14.74 12.60 33.86
CA ALA A 923 -13.50 12.61 33.09
C ALA A 923 -12.44 13.62 33.58
N GLU A 924 -12.65 14.32 34.71
CA GLU A 924 -11.78 15.40 35.21
C GLU A 924 -11.55 16.53 34.18
N ALA A 925 -12.49 16.69 33.24
CA ALA A 925 -12.43 17.69 32.19
C ALA A 925 -13.07 19.02 32.61
N HIS A 926 -14.06 18.97 33.50
CA HIS A 926 -14.90 20.12 33.84
C HIS A 926 -14.11 21.35 34.32
N ALA A 927 -13.13 21.16 35.22
CA ALA A 927 -12.36 22.26 35.78
C ALA A 927 -11.58 23.05 34.73
N PHE A 928 -10.89 22.34 33.82
CA PHE A 928 -10.15 23.03 32.76
C PHE A 928 -11.10 23.63 31.72
N ILE A 929 -12.22 22.96 31.42
CA ILE A 929 -13.22 23.50 30.48
C ILE A 929 -13.76 24.83 31.02
N GLN A 930 -14.09 24.92 32.32
CA GLN A 930 -14.54 26.16 32.95
C GLN A 930 -13.48 27.26 32.97
N SER A 931 -12.19 26.90 33.02
CA SER A 931 -11.10 27.89 32.94
C SER A 931 -10.96 28.54 31.56
N LEU A 932 -11.54 27.95 30.51
CA LEU A 932 -11.51 28.51 29.16
C LEU A 932 -12.50 29.69 29.03
N PRO A 933 -12.18 30.74 28.25
CA PRO A 933 -13.01 31.96 28.16
C PRO A 933 -14.47 31.73 27.76
N LEU A 934 -14.75 30.67 26.99
CA LEU A 934 -16.10 30.33 26.52
C LEU A 934 -16.64 29.03 27.13
N GLY A 935 -15.96 28.47 28.13
CA GLY A 935 -16.36 27.20 28.74
C GLY A 935 -16.51 26.09 27.71
N TYR A 936 -17.66 25.41 27.74
CA TYR A 936 -18.04 24.35 26.80
C TYR A 936 -18.21 24.84 25.35
N ASN A 937 -18.44 26.13 25.12
CA ASN A 937 -18.55 26.72 23.78
C ASN A 937 -17.18 27.09 23.18
N THR A 938 -16.09 26.81 23.89
CA THR A 938 -14.73 27.04 23.38
C THR A 938 -14.49 26.20 22.13
N LYS A 939 -13.98 26.83 21.07
CA LYS A 939 -13.65 26.16 19.81
C LYS A 939 -12.31 25.44 19.90
N VAL A 940 -12.29 24.14 19.64
CA VAL A 940 -11.09 23.30 19.79
C VAL A 940 -10.09 23.44 18.64
N GLY A 941 -10.53 23.95 17.49
CA GLY A 941 -9.71 24.04 16.27
C GLY A 941 -9.62 22.72 15.50
N GLU A 942 -8.98 22.75 14.33
CA GLU A 942 -8.81 21.54 13.49
C GLU A 942 -7.99 20.49 14.25
N ARG A 943 -8.49 19.26 14.37
CA ARG A 943 -7.84 18.17 15.14
C ARG A 943 -7.52 18.53 16.60
N GLY A 944 -8.23 19.51 17.16
CA GLY A 944 -8.05 19.96 18.54
C GLY A 944 -6.72 20.68 18.81
N THR A 945 -6.12 21.35 17.81
CA THR A 945 -4.82 22.04 17.94
C THR A 945 -4.74 23.06 19.08
N ASN A 946 -5.86 23.59 19.55
CA ASN A 946 -5.89 24.59 20.63
C ASN A 946 -5.84 23.96 22.03
N LEU A 947 -5.79 22.63 22.13
CA LEU A 947 -5.82 21.89 23.39
C LEU A 947 -4.57 21.03 23.55
N SER A 948 -4.13 20.86 24.80
CA SER A 948 -3.04 19.94 25.11
C SER A 948 -3.43 18.47 24.88
N GLY A 949 -2.45 17.56 24.75
CA GLY A 949 -2.70 16.12 24.62
C GLY A 949 -3.62 15.58 25.70
N GLY A 950 -3.33 15.87 26.97
CA GLY A 950 -4.15 15.46 28.11
C GLY A 950 -5.55 16.10 28.13
N GLN A 951 -5.71 17.35 27.66
CA GLN A 951 -7.04 17.97 27.53
C GLN A 951 -7.89 17.26 26.47
N ARG A 952 -7.31 16.93 25.30
CA ARG A 952 -8.01 16.18 24.26
C ARG A 952 -8.41 14.79 24.74
N GLN A 953 -7.53 14.14 25.50
CA GLN A 953 -7.81 12.83 26.10
C GLN A 953 -8.98 12.88 27.09
N ARG A 954 -9.00 13.86 28.00
CA ARG A 954 -10.13 14.04 28.93
C ARG A 954 -11.46 14.34 28.23
N ILE A 955 -11.45 15.08 27.12
CA ILE A 955 -12.66 15.27 26.30
C ILE A 955 -13.08 13.95 25.62
N ALA A 956 -12.14 13.15 25.13
CA ALA A 956 -12.45 11.84 24.56
C ALA A 956 -13.02 10.86 25.60
N ILE A 957 -12.51 10.91 26.84
CA ILE A 957 -13.07 10.17 27.98
C ILE A 957 -14.49 10.65 28.28
N ALA A 958 -14.72 11.97 28.38
CA ALA A 958 -16.06 12.51 28.59
C ALA A 958 -17.04 12.09 27.48
N ARG A 959 -16.60 12.08 26.22
CA ARG A 959 -17.36 11.58 25.06
C ARG A 959 -17.69 10.09 25.22
N ALA A 960 -16.74 9.27 25.67
CA ALA A 960 -16.95 7.83 25.85
C ALA A 960 -17.91 7.51 27.00
N LEU A 961 -17.97 8.34 28.05
CA LEU A 961 -18.86 8.18 29.20
C LEU A 961 -20.27 8.73 28.96
N LEU A 962 -20.46 9.51 27.90
CA LEU A 962 -21.76 10.08 27.57
C LEU A 962 -22.76 8.96 27.25
N GLY A 963 -23.91 8.98 27.92
CA GLY A 963 -24.96 7.96 27.75
C GLY A 963 -24.81 6.71 28.60
N TYR A 964 -23.90 6.71 29.59
CA TYR A 964 -23.74 5.62 30.57
C TYR A 964 -23.59 4.22 29.91
N PRO A 965 -22.52 3.99 29.13
CA PRO A 965 -22.38 2.74 28.38
C PRO A 965 -22.23 1.52 29.31
N GLY A 966 -22.83 0.38 28.93
CA GLY A 966 -22.70 -0.88 29.67
C GLY A 966 -21.34 -1.56 29.50
N ILE A 967 -20.63 -1.24 28.40
CA ILE A 967 -19.27 -1.68 28.13
C ILE A 967 -18.39 -0.46 27.88
N LEU A 968 -17.24 -0.37 28.55
CA LEU A 968 -16.26 0.69 28.39
C LEU A 968 -14.94 0.12 27.87
N ILE A 969 -14.32 0.78 26.89
CA ILE A 969 -13.06 0.39 26.29
C ILE A 969 -12.08 1.55 26.43
N LEU A 970 -10.93 1.29 27.06
CA LEU A 970 -9.87 2.27 27.31
C LEU A 970 -8.58 1.80 26.64
N ASP A 971 -8.21 2.41 25.52
CA ASP A 971 -6.95 2.12 24.82
C ASP A 971 -5.90 3.20 25.14
N GLU A 972 -4.95 2.87 26.02
CA GLU A 972 -3.90 3.80 26.48
C GLU A 972 -4.42 5.15 27.03
N ALA A 973 -5.57 5.14 27.71
CA ALA A 973 -6.31 6.33 28.14
C ALA A 973 -5.59 7.27 29.14
N THR A 974 -4.38 6.93 29.59
CA THR A 974 -3.54 7.76 30.49
C THR A 974 -2.19 8.16 29.90
N SER A 975 -1.87 7.78 28.65
CA SER A 975 -0.55 8.01 28.06
C SER A 975 -0.15 9.48 27.92
N SER A 976 -1.14 10.38 27.75
CA SER A 976 -0.92 11.82 27.51
C SER A 976 -1.28 12.70 28.72
N LEU A 977 -1.56 12.09 29.88
CA LEU A 977 -1.85 12.81 31.13
C LEU A 977 -0.55 13.07 31.92
N ASP A 978 -0.49 14.24 32.55
CA ASP A 978 0.51 14.53 33.58
C ASP A 978 0.26 13.68 34.84
N THR A 979 1.28 13.48 35.67
CA THR A 979 1.24 12.58 36.83
C THR A 979 0.13 12.92 37.83
N GLU A 980 -0.17 14.21 38.03
CA GLU A 980 -1.23 14.65 38.96
C GLU A 980 -2.63 14.37 38.39
N SER A 981 -2.85 14.70 37.11
CA SER A 981 -4.09 14.36 36.40
C SER A 981 -4.28 12.84 36.28
N GLU A 982 -3.22 12.08 36.06
CA GLU A 982 -3.27 10.61 35.99
C GLU A 982 -3.67 10.01 37.34
N ARG A 983 -3.09 10.48 38.44
CA ARG A 983 -3.46 10.00 39.79
C ARG A 983 -4.93 10.25 40.09
N ARG A 984 -5.42 11.47 39.83
CA ARG A 984 -6.85 11.80 39.98
C ARG A 984 -7.74 10.97 39.08
N PHE A 985 -7.29 10.72 37.84
CA PHE A 985 -8.01 9.86 36.92
C PHE A 985 -8.08 8.41 37.42
N GLN A 986 -6.99 7.86 37.97
CA GLN A 986 -6.98 6.52 38.59
C GLN A 986 -7.91 6.45 39.79
N GLU A 987 -7.92 7.47 40.66
CA GLU A 987 -8.86 7.57 41.79
C GLU A 987 -10.33 7.60 41.32
N ASN A 988 -10.59 8.23 40.17
CA ASN A 988 -11.91 8.21 39.54
C ASN A 988 -12.18 6.95 38.69
N LEU A 989 -11.16 6.19 38.31
CA LEU A 989 -11.30 5.02 37.44
C LEU A 989 -12.17 3.96 38.12
N GLU A 990 -12.06 3.78 39.44
CA GLU A 990 -12.97 2.90 40.20
C GLU A 990 -14.44 3.35 40.09
N ARG A 991 -14.71 4.66 40.05
CA ARG A 991 -16.08 5.20 39.87
C ARG A 991 -16.57 5.06 38.43
N ILE A 992 -15.65 5.20 37.47
CA ILE A 992 -15.92 5.07 36.04
C ILE A 992 -16.19 3.60 35.67
N THR A 993 -15.49 2.66 36.29
CA THR A 993 -15.63 1.22 36.01
C THR A 993 -16.76 0.56 36.80
N ARG A 994 -17.19 1.15 37.91
CA ARG A 994 -18.32 0.65 38.71
C ARG A 994 -19.57 0.45 37.85
N ASP A 995 -20.17 -0.72 38.00
CA ASP A 995 -21.39 -1.18 37.30
C ASP A 995 -21.24 -1.27 35.76
N ARG A 996 -20.02 -1.38 35.25
CA ARG A 996 -19.73 -1.50 33.80
C ARG A 996 -18.65 -2.53 33.54
N THR A 997 -18.78 -3.27 32.45
CA THR A 997 -17.68 -4.13 31.99
C THR A 997 -16.64 -3.26 31.30
N THR A 998 -15.41 -3.23 31.81
CA THR A 998 -14.36 -2.35 31.30
C THR A 998 -13.20 -3.13 30.72
N PHE A 999 -12.85 -2.89 29.46
CA PHE A 999 -11.64 -3.42 28.83
C PHE A 999 -10.56 -2.34 28.79
N VAL A 1000 -9.41 -2.61 29.38
CA VAL A 1000 -8.29 -1.66 29.45
C VAL A 1000 -7.08 -2.22 28.71
N ILE A 1001 -6.66 -1.58 27.62
CA ILE A 1001 -5.34 -1.82 27.02
C ILE A 1001 -4.38 -0.84 27.68
N ALA A 1002 -3.56 -1.34 28.60
CA ALA A 1002 -2.62 -0.51 29.34
C ALA A 1002 -1.17 -0.95 29.11
N HIS A 1003 -0.33 0.05 28.87
CA HIS A 1003 1.13 -0.06 28.90
C HIS A 1003 1.72 0.36 30.26
N ARG A 1004 0.90 0.63 31.27
CA ARG A 1004 1.33 1.02 32.62
C ARG A 1004 0.87 -0.02 33.64
N LEU A 1005 1.80 -0.57 34.40
CA LEU A 1005 1.54 -1.59 35.41
C LEU A 1005 0.50 -1.16 36.45
N SER A 1006 0.52 0.12 36.84
CA SER A 1006 -0.41 0.71 37.81
C SER A 1006 -1.88 0.55 37.40
N THR A 1007 -2.18 0.62 36.10
CA THR A 1007 -3.57 0.47 35.60
C THR A 1007 -3.96 -1.00 35.49
N VAL A 1008 -3.00 -1.88 35.22
CA VAL A 1008 -3.23 -3.32 35.06
C VAL A 1008 -3.38 -4.03 36.40
N GLN A 1009 -2.68 -3.56 37.44
CA GLN A 1009 -2.63 -4.19 38.76
C GLN A 1009 -4.01 -4.28 39.43
N HIS A 1010 -4.88 -3.31 39.17
CA HIS A 1010 -6.22 -3.21 39.77
C HIS A 1010 -7.32 -3.91 38.96
N ALA A 1011 -6.99 -4.57 37.84
CA ALA A 1011 -7.97 -5.29 37.05
C ALA A 1011 -8.39 -6.60 37.74
N ASP A 1012 -9.69 -6.92 37.68
CA ASP A 1012 -10.25 -8.18 38.17
C ASP A 1012 -9.67 -9.37 37.40
N GLN A 1013 -9.33 -9.14 36.13
CA GLN A 1013 -8.77 -10.16 35.25
C GLN A 1013 -7.78 -9.55 34.26
N ILE A 1014 -6.65 -10.21 34.06
CA ILE A 1014 -5.61 -9.82 33.11
C ILE A 1014 -5.53 -10.87 32.01
N LEU A 1015 -5.54 -10.42 30.76
CA LEU A 1015 -5.38 -11.22 29.55
C LEU A 1015 -4.04 -10.89 28.92
N VAL A 1016 -3.15 -11.87 28.84
CA VAL A 1016 -1.87 -11.71 28.17
C VAL A 1016 -1.96 -12.28 26.77
N ILE A 1017 -1.89 -11.41 25.77
CA ILE A 1017 -1.94 -11.79 24.36
C ILE A 1017 -0.52 -11.76 23.79
N ASP A 1018 -0.06 -12.90 23.29
CA ASP A 1018 1.21 -13.02 22.54
C ASP A 1018 0.97 -13.71 21.21
N ARG A 1019 1.53 -13.12 20.13
CA ARG A 1019 1.41 -13.62 18.75
C ARG A 1019 -0.02 -14.02 18.35
N GLY A 1020 -1.02 -13.28 18.83
CA GLY A 1020 -2.42 -13.51 18.51
C GLY A 1020 -3.12 -14.59 19.34
N MET A 1021 -2.44 -15.24 20.27
CA MET A 1021 -3.02 -16.25 21.17
C MET A 1021 -3.14 -15.70 22.58
N LEU A 1022 -4.13 -16.20 23.34
CA LEU A 1022 -4.22 -15.96 24.77
C LEU A 1022 -3.18 -16.85 25.48
N ALA A 1023 -2.09 -16.23 25.93
CA ALA A 1023 -0.96 -16.93 26.54
C ALA A 1023 -1.20 -17.21 28.03
N GLU A 1024 -1.68 -16.20 28.76
CA GLU A 1024 -1.93 -16.27 30.20
C GLU A 1024 -3.22 -15.51 30.55
N GLN A 1025 -3.89 -15.97 31.60
CA GLN A 1025 -5.13 -15.39 32.12
C GLN A 1025 -5.17 -15.58 33.64
N GLY A 1026 -5.46 -14.50 34.38
CA GLY A 1026 -5.59 -14.55 35.84
C GLY A 1026 -5.55 -13.17 36.47
N THR A 1027 -5.45 -13.11 37.79
CA THR A 1027 -5.24 -11.85 38.52
C THR A 1027 -3.77 -11.44 38.51
N HIS A 1028 -3.47 -10.17 38.84
CA HIS A 1028 -2.08 -9.69 38.95
C HIS A 1028 -1.22 -10.60 39.83
N ARG A 1029 -1.76 -10.99 40.99
CA ARG A 1029 -1.03 -11.82 41.95
C ARG A 1029 -0.73 -13.22 41.37
N GLU A 1030 -1.74 -13.88 40.80
CA GLU A 1030 -1.59 -15.21 40.21
C GLU A 1030 -0.56 -15.21 39.09
N LEU A 1031 -0.60 -14.22 38.19
CA LEU A 1031 0.33 -14.13 37.07
C LEU A 1031 1.77 -13.77 37.49
N MET A 1032 1.93 -12.97 38.55
CA MET A 1032 3.26 -12.69 39.13
C MET A 1032 3.85 -13.93 39.81
N GLU A 1033 3.03 -14.75 40.47
CA GLU A 1033 3.44 -16.02 41.09
C GLU A 1033 3.81 -17.07 40.02
N GLN A 1034 3.10 -17.11 38.89
CA GLN A 1034 3.39 -18.02 37.76
C GLN A 1034 4.72 -17.72 37.05
N ARG A 1035 5.30 -16.51 37.22
CA ARG A 1035 6.57 -16.08 36.62
C ARG A 1035 6.63 -16.28 35.09
N GLY A 1036 5.49 -16.12 34.41
CA GLY A 1036 5.37 -16.24 32.96
C GLY A 1036 5.71 -14.96 32.19
N LEU A 1037 5.14 -14.81 31.00
CA LEU A 1037 5.28 -13.64 30.13
C LEU A 1037 4.80 -12.36 30.83
N TYR A 1038 3.71 -12.42 31.60
CA TYR A 1038 3.24 -11.28 32.39
C TYR A 1038 4.32 -10.75 33.34
N TYR A 1039 4.94 -11.66 34.10
CA TYR A 1039 5.98 -11.32 35.08
C TYR A 1039 7.17 -10.63 34.40
N HIS A 1040 7.61 -11.13 33.25
CA HIS A 1040 8.68 -10.48 32.48
C HIS A 1040 8.31 -9.08 31.99
N LEU A 1041 7.07 -8.89 31.51
CA LEU A 1041 6.58 -7.58 31.08
C LEU A 1041 6.48 -6.60 32.26
N ALA A 1042 5.98 -7.06 33.41
CA ALA A 1042 5.87 -6.28 34.63
C ALA A 1042 7.25 -5.89 35.18
N GLN A 1043 8.20 -6.82 35.20
CA GLN A 1043 9.55 -6.58 35.70
C GLN A 1043 10.29 -5.54 34.84
N GLN A 1044 10.13 -5.58 33.51
CA GLN A 1044 10.70 -4.56 32.62
C GLN A 1044 10.20 -3.15 32.94
N GLN A 1045 8.93 -3.00 33.34
CA GLN A 1045 8.36 -1.71 33.73
C GLN A 1045 8.77 -1.25 35.12
N LEU A 1046 9.08 -2.18 36.03
CA LEU A 1046 9.58 -1.89 37.38
C LEU A 1046 11.08 -1.58 37.40
N SER A 1047 11.83 -2.06 36.40
CA SER A 1047 13.27 -1.81 36.24
C SER A 1047 13.62 -0.53 35.49
N LEU A 1048 12.61 0.14 34.92
CA LEU A 1048 12.68 1.48 34.30
C LEU A 1048 12.28 2.52 35.34
#